data_AF-A0A7Y5Y7W5-F1
#
_entry.id   AF-A0A7Y5Y7W5-F1
#
_cell.length_a   1.000
_cell.length_b   1.000
_cell.length_c   1.000
_cell.angle_alpha   90.00
_cell.angle_beta   90.00
_cell.angle_gamma   90.00
#
_symmetry.space_group_name_H-M   'P 1'
#
loop_
_entity.id
_entity.type
_entity.pdbx_description
1 polymer ?
#
loop_
_entity_poly.entity_id
_entity_poly.type
_entity_poly.pdbx_seq_one_letter_code
_entity_poly.pdbx_strand_id
1 'polypeptide(L)'
;MLSRLRAGSVVLTCALLAAVPFQPATAAAAAPAAAPAERVAATHTNPTTANASLGSVSAMPGQSGQELAVPVAPGLQPARITGSIAVTGQPTTGTIRVSAQGRTLLEAPAKGTIALDAPVSAADLTDHQLVLALEYNPAVRDVCTATQSTATLSSLSLTTQGTETAPTTVAEFLAPSVPAILIPVPAEPATDVSAAVLAASAAMAHRYPDAALKLVPPQDVDAQAAALPAGSRIITLSSTDGPASTTLGTQAGRPALTITGTGEGLRTAARALADTKSALADSATVTGMTATVPAAAGPEQTFTDLGAQSIRLAGYGTQETYLGVNQSQFGGPVSAISLQLRGTHTAIPTGGQAALSVYWNDYLLSSQTLDGDTFDLTADVPAGHIQSRNGLRLRLTALPAGGDCSGPAGLLPMELTVDTTGSKLTAQRGDSIKPGFARFPQVLGTTLPIAFDAGATAQQNTINAATLAFSLQRDNDALLDVRLTTPAALLDSSDSGLLVGATPSTADQAGAPLRLAGFRTVSSKDIEYGVGTTAPYGALEAYEHNGRNLLLLGGWAPDTADATAKAAATPGTLQASLASYIQQQPGGWSSLSRNLLVTQTTGTPVLLETNAITPQAEVTDGFRPLALWLAAAAAALILAAGTRVLLRRKHRRTARAHADALEQAAADTAHGQ
;
A
#
# COMPACT_ATOMS: atom_id res chain seq x y z
N MET A 1 -10.70 -58.46 26.72
CA MET A 1 -12.09 -58.03 26.93
C MET A 1 -12.24 -57.58 28.37
N LEU A 2 -12.88 -56.43 28.59
CA LEU A 2 -13.09 -55.81 29.91
C LEU A 2 -13.45 -56.82 31.00
N SER A 3 -12.84 -56.73 32.18
CA SER A 3 -13.52 -56.28 33.41
C SER A 3 -12.86 -56.75 34.74
N ARG A 4 -12.64 -55.75 35.63
CA ARG A 4 -13.11 -55.68 37.03
C ARG A 4 -12.32 -56.30 38.22
N LEU A 5 -12.46 -55.55 39.35
CA LEU A 5 -12.44 -55.92 40.78
C LEU A 5 -11.04 -55.98 41.43
N ARG A 6 -10.75 -55.52 42.66
CA ARG A 6 -11.44 -55.45 43.98
C ARG A 6 -10.82 -54.30 44.82
N ALA A 7 -11.56 -53.47 45.57
CA ALA A 7 -12.17 -53.67 46.90
C ALA A 7 -11.18 -53.85 48.07
N GLY A 8 -11.40 -53.10 49.16
CA GLY A 8 -11.08 -53.55 50.53
C GLY A 8 -10.31 -52.58 51.41
N SER A 9 -11.03 -51.83 52.26
CA SER A 9 -10.53 -51.15 53.45
C SER A 9 -10.23 -52.16 54.58
N VAL A 10 -9.29 -51.83 55.49
CA VAL A 10 -9.38 -51.91 56.99
C VAL A 10 -7.99 -51.73 57.65
N VAL A 11 -7.80 -50.57 58.27
CA VAL A 11 -7.30 -50.23 59.64
C VAL A 11 -6.35 -51.21 60.40
N LEU A 12 -5.18 -50.72 60.88
CA LEU A 12 -4.83 -50.37 62.30
C LEU A 12 -3.28 -50.27 62.52
N THR A 13 -2.81 -49.15 63.13
CA THR A 13 -1.63 -48.89 64.03
C THR A 13 -0.39 -49.82 64.07
N CYS A 14 0.87 -49.40 64.24
CA CYS A 14 1.43 -48.46 65.23
C CYS A 14 2.91 -48.09 64.96
N ALA A 15 3.29 -46.91 65.45
CA ALA A 15 4.59 -46.23 65.66
C ALA A 15 5.96 -46.93 65.43
N LEU A 16 6.89 -46.20 64.82
CA LEU A 16 8.28 -46.06 65.32
C LEU A 16 8.94 -44.75 64.84
N LEU A 17 9.57 -44.06 65.80
CA LEU A 17 10.18 -42.75 65.72
C LEU A 17 11.50 -42.73 64.91
N ALA A 18 11.73 -41.65 64.17
CA ALA A 18 13.07 -41.14 63.89
C ALA A 18 13.02 -39.61 63.75
N ALA A 19 13.59 -38.92 64.74
CA ALA A 19 13.79 -37.47 64.74
C ALA A 19 15.02 -37.11 63.90
N VAL A 20 14.88 -36.14 62.98
CA VAL A 20 15.99 -35.48 62.29
C VAL A 20 15.86 -33.97 62.53
N PRO A 21 16.92 -33.28 63.00
CA PRO A 21 16.83 -31.89 63.42
C PRO A 21 16.79 -30.92 62.24
N PHE A 22 15.89 -29.94 62.31
CA PHE A 22 15.90 -28.73 61.49
C PHE A 22 17.07 -27.84 61.92
N GLN A 23 18.00 -27.56 60.99
CA GLN A 23 19.00 -26.51 61.14
C GLN A 23 18.38 -25.15 60.72
N PRO A 24 18.59 -24.07 61.49
CA PRO A 24 18.18 -22.73 61.07
C PRO A 24 19.11 -22.22 59.96
N ALA A 25 18.51 -21.78 58.86
CA ALA A 25 19.20 -21.09 57.78
C ALA A 25 19.81 -19.78 58.28
N THR A 26 21.10 -19.64 58.06
CA THR A 26 21.93 -18.46 58.29
C THR A 26 21.39 -17.24 57.53
N ALA A 27 21.36 -16.10 58.23
CA ALA A 27 20.99 -14.79 57.73
C ALA A 27 21.73 -14.43 56.42
N ALA A 28 20.96 -14.22 55.35
CA ALA A 28 21.44 -13.57 54.14
C ALA A 28 21.59 -12.06 54.43
N ALA A 29 22.77 -11.54 54.09
CA ALA A 29 23.11 -10.13 54.19
C ALA A 29 22.10 -9.27 53.41
N ALA A 30 21.64 -8.19 54.05
CA ALA A 30 20.81 -7.17 53.44
C ALA A 30 21.55 -6.55 52.23
N ALA A 31 21.01 -6.77 51.03
CA ALA A 31 21.36 -6.01 49.85
C ALA A 31 20.90 -4.54 50.06
N PRO A 32 21.69 -3.54 49.64
CA PRO A 32 21.30 -2.15 49.79
C PRO A 32 20.04 -1.88 48.97
N ALA A 33 19.07 -1.19 49.59
CA ALA A 33 17.85 -0.75 48.95
C ALA A 33 18.19 0.04 47.68
N ALA A 34 17.71 -0.45 46.54
CA ALA A 34 17.74 0.29 45.29
C ALA A 34 16.99 1.61 45.50
N ALA A 35 17.68 2.73 45.25
CA ALA A 35 17.07 4.04 45.24
C ALA A 35 15.90 4.06 44.23
N PRO A 36 14.77 4.70 44.56
CA PRO A 36 13.64 4.80 43.63
C PRO A 36 14.11 5.49 42.35
N ALA A 37 13.85 4.85 41.21
CA ALA A 37 14.08 5.44 39.90
C ALA A 37 13.33 6.78 39.83
N GLU A 38 14.09 7.83 39.55
CA GLU A 38 13.60 9.19 39.42
C GLU A 38 12.57 9.24 38.28
N ARG A 39 11.33 9.63 38.59
CA ARG A 39 10.28 9.87 37.60
C ARG A 39 10.73 11.03 36.71
N VAL A 40 11.27 10.73 35.54
CA VAL A 40 11.43 11.75 34.49
C VAL A 40 10.07 11.91 33.81
N ALA A 41 9.29 12.89 34.28
CA ALA A 41 8.10 13.34 33.58
C ALA A 41 8.52 13.97 32.25
N ALA A 42 7.97 13.50 31.13
CA ALA A 42 8.06 14.21 29.86
C ALA A 42 7.15 15.45 29.95
N THR A 43 7.71 16.59 30.38
CA THR A 43 7.01 17.86 30.41
C THR A 43 6.89 18.42 28.99
N HIS A 44 5.75 18.18 28.35
CA HIS A 44 5.33 18.92 27.15
C HIS A 44 4.42 20.07 27.61
N THR A 45 4.98 21.26 27.83
CA THR A 45 4.27 22.44 28.39
C THR A 45 3.66 23.38 27.35
N ASN A 46 3.56 22.98 26.07
CA ASN A 46 2.92 23.80 25.05
C ASN A 46 1.66 23.14 24.51
N PRO A 47 0.56 23.89 24.26
CA PRO A 47 -0.55 23.40 23.46
C PRO A 47 0.00 23.08 22.07
N THR A 48 0.25 21.80 21.80
CA THR A 48 0.76 21.33 20.52
C THR A 48 -0.38 21.31 19.53
N THR A 49 -0.49 22.38 18.73
CA THR A 49 -1.21 22.35 17.46
C THR A 49 -0.40 21.50 16.49
N ALA A 50 -0.64 20.19 16.48
CA ALA A 50 -0.14 19.34 15.43
C ALA A 50 -1.16 19.32 14.29
N ASN A 51 -0.81 19.94 13.16
CA ASN A 51 -1.53 19.82 11.90
C ASN A 51 -1.25 18.44 11.30
N ALA A 52 -1.83 17.39 11.88
CA ALA A 52 -1.94 16.09 11.23
C ALA A 52 -3.39 15.94 10.77
N SER A 53 -3.61 15.62 9.50
CA SER A 53 -4.94 15.32 8.97
C SER A 53 -5.47 14.04 9.62
N LEU A 54 -6.43 14.15 10.53
CA LEU A 54 -6.98 13.04 11.32
C LEU A 54 -8.01 12.17 10.56
N GLY A 55 -7.85 12.04 9.25
CA GLY A 55 -8.77 11.34 8.35
C GLY A 55 -9.85 12.22 7.70
N SER A 56 -10.79 11.58 7.02
CA SER A 56 -11.94 12.23 6.36
C SER A 56 -13.16 11.31 6.32
N VAL A 57 -14.35 11.89 6.37
CA VAL A 57 -15.63 11.16 6.26
C VAL A 57 -16.57 11.91 5.32
N SER A 58 -17.39 11.18 4.54
CA SER A 58 -18.33 11.78 3.59
C SER A 58 -19.74 11.29 3.83
N ALA A 59 -20.73 12.16 3.71
CA ALA A 59 -22.16 11.86 3.84
C ALA A 59 -22.97 12.41 2.67
N MET A 60 -23.94 11.62 2.20
CA MET A 60 -24.90 12.03 1.17
C MET A 60 -26.24 12.46 1.81
N PRO A 61 -27.06 13.28 1.12
CA PRO A 61 -28.37 13.69 1.60
C PRO A 61 -29.24 12.51 2.03
N GLY A 62 -29.74 12.55 3.27
CA GLY A 62 -30.64 11.54 3.82
C GLY A 62 -29.97 10.26 4.33
N GLN A 63 -28.65 10.14 4.23
CA GLN A 63 -27.93 9.04 4.88
C GLN A 63 -27.91 9.21 6.39
N SER A 64 -27.89 8.08 7.11
CA SER A 64 -27.58 8.06 8.54
C SER A 64 -26.18 8.62 8.78
N GLY A 65 -25.97 9.25 9.95
CA GLY A 65 -24.73 9.91 10.32
C GLY A 65 -23.49 9.03 10.06
N GLN A 66 -22.53 9.58 9.34
CA GLN A 66 -21.28 8.91 8.99
C GLN A 66 -20.22 9.25 10.02
N GLU A 67 -19.64 8.25 10.65
CA GLU A 67 -18.77 8.44 11.82
C GLU A 67 -17.28 8.46 11.45
N LEU A 68 -16.52 9.28 12.17
CA LEU A 68 -15.07 9.33 12.14
C LEU A 68 -14.54 9.36 13.57
N ALA A 69 -13.83 8.32 13.97
CA ALA A 69 -13.20 8.24 15.28
C ALA A 69 -11.82 8.93 15.27
N VAL A 70 -11.67 9.96 16.08
CA VAL A 70 -10.41 10.66 16.29
C VAL A 70 -9.81 10.26 17.64
N PRO A 71 -8.66 9.58 17.68
CA PRO A 71 -8.09 9.11 18.92
C PRO A 71 -7.48 10.22 19.77
N VAL A 72 -7.60 10.09 21.09
CA VAL A 72 -6.98 10.99 22.07
C VAL A 72 -6.07 10.18 22.98
N ALA A 73 -4.78 10.56 23.03
CA ALA A 73 -3.81 9.85 23.87
C ALA A 73 -4.19 9.96 25.37
N PRO A 74 -3.95 8.91 26.18
CA PRO A 74 -4.19 8.95 27.61
C PRO A 74 -3.50 10.14 28.29
N GLY A 75 -4.17 10.77 29.27
CA GLY A 75 -3.68 11.96 29.96
C GLY A 75 -3.96 13.29 29.23
N LEU A 76 -4.31 13.23 27.95
CA LEU A 76 -4.76 14.41 27.19
C LEU A 76 -6.28 14.54 27.21
N GLN A 77 -6.74 15.79 27.16
CA GLN A 77 -8.15 16.15 27.02
C GLN A 77 -8.34 16.94 25.72
N PRO A 78 -9.34 16.62 24.90
CA PRO A 78 -9.65 17.42 23.72
C PRO A 78 -10.13 18.80 24.16
N ALA A 79 -9.74 19.83 23.40
CA ALA A 79 -10.11 21.22 23.69
C ALA A 79 -10.82 21.89 22.51
N ARG A 80 -10.34 21.64 21.28
CA ARG A 80 -10.90 22.26 20.08
C ARG A 80 -10.66 21.38 18.87
N ILE A 81 -11.67 21.21 18.03
CA ILE A 81 -11.59 20.52 16.75
C ILE A 81 -11.77 21.54 15.63
N THR A 82 -10.91 21.46 14.62
CA THR A 82 -10.97 22.28 13.42
C THR A 82 -10.95 21.40 12.19
N GLY A 83 -11.56 21.85 11.09
CA GLY A 83 -11.56 21.13 9.81
C GLY A 83 -12.35 21.86 8.73
N SER A 84 -12.52 21.22 7.57
CA SER A 84 -13.30 21.75 6.46
C SER A 84 -14.29 20.73 5.93
N ILE A 85 -15.50 21.18 5.60
CA ILE A 85 -16.52 20.38 4.93
C ILE A 85 -16.68 20.92 3.52
N ALA A 86 -16.39 20.11 2.51
CA ALA A 86 -16.65 20.45 1.12
C ALA A 86 -17.95 19.78 0.66
N VAL A 87 -18.90 20.58 0.18
CA VAL A 87 -20.12 20.08 -0.47
C VAL A 87 -19.89 20.09 -1.98
N THR A 88 -19.76 18.91 -2.57
CA THR A 88 -19.55 18.71 -4.01
C THR A 88 -20.83 18.24 -4.70
N GLY A 89 -20.93 18.45 -6.01
CA GLY A 89 -22.13 18.15 -6.80
C GLY A 89 -23.08 19.35 -6.94
N GLN A 90 -24.37 19.08 -7.18
CA GLN A 90 -25.43 20.08 -7.22
C GLN A 90 -26.07 20.20 -5.83
N PRO A 91 -25.62 21.13 -4.96
CA PRO A 91 -26.00 21.17 -3.55
C PRO A 91 -27.52 21.24 -3.37
N THR A 92 -28.08 20.20 -2.77
CA THR A 92 -29.46 20.17 -2.31
C THR A 92 -29.65 21.21 -1.22
N THR A 93 -30.76 21.96 -1.26
CA THR A 93 -31.10 22.83 -0.13
C THR A 93 -31.27 21.95 1.11
N GLY A 94 -30.54 22.25 2.20
CA GLY A 94 -30.48 21.40 3.39
C GLY A 94 -29.49 21.93 4.43
N THR A 95 -29.35 21.20 5.53
CA THR A 95 -28.38 21.47 6.59
C THR A 95 -27.36 20.34 6.69
N ILE A 96 -26.09 20.72 6.85
CA ILE A 96 -25.03 19.83 7.28
C ILE A 96 -24.91 19.95 8.79
N ARG A 97 -24.89 18.80 9.47
CA ARG A 97 -24.68 18.73 10.91
C ARG A 97 -23.44 17.90 11.20
N VAL A 98 -22.58 18.41 12.07
CA VAL A 98 -21.51 17.64 12.70
C VAL A 98 -21.83 17.52 14.18
N SER A 99 -21.79 16.30 14.72
CA SER A 99 -22.01 16.06 16.14
C SER A 99 -20.90 15.18 16.74
N ALA A 100 -20.75 15.25 18.06
CA ALA A 100 -19.92 14.32 18.83
C ALA A 100 -20.75 13.83 20.02
N GLN A 101 -20.86 12.51 20.20
CA GLN A 101 -21.73 11.91 21.24
C GLN A 101 -23.15 12.49 21.26
N GLY A 102 -23.72 12.76 20.07
CA GLY A 102 -25.05 13.37 19.91
C GLY A 102 -25.11 14.88 20.18
N ARG A 103 -24.03 15.51 20.67
CA ARG A 103 -23.95 16.98 20.83
C ARG A 103 -23.58 17.62 19.50
N THR A 104 -24.42 18.51 19.00
CA THR A 104 -24.14 19.27 17.77
C THR A 104 -22.95 20.22 17.97
N LEU A 105 -21.90 20.02 17.17
CA LEU A 105 -20.72 20.88 17.11
C LEU A 105 -20.88 21.98 16.05
N LEU A 106 -21.53 21.65 14.93
CA LEU A 106 -21.79 22.55 13.82
C LEU A 106 -23.13 22.19 13.20
N GLU A 107 -23.92 23.19 12.87
CA GLU A 107 -25.06 23.06 11.97
C GLU A 107 -25.05 24.26 11.01
N ALA A 108 -24.97 23.98 9.70
CA ALA A 108 -24.81 25.02 8.69
C ALA A 108 -25.58 24.64 7.40
N PRO A 109 -26.02 25.62 6.60
CA PRO A 109 -26.61 25.33 5.30
C PRO A 109 -25.62 24.59 4.38
N ALA A 110 -26.11 23.59 3.64
CA ALA A 110 -25.30 22.79 2.71
C ALA A 110 -24.90 23.62 1.46
N LYS A 111 -23.79 24.36 1.56
CA LYS A 111 -23.26 25.19 0.45
C LYS A 111 -21.75 25.27 0.46
N GLY A 112 -21.13 25.11 -0.72
CA GLY A 112 -19.71 25.35 -0.96
C GLY A 112 -18.80 24.65 0.06
N THR A 113 -17.89 25.42 0.65
CA THR A 113 -17.00 24.96 1.73
C THR A 113 -17.43 25.58 3.06
N ILE A 114 -17.56 24.75 4.09
CA ILE A 114 -17.96 25.15 5.44
C ILE A 114 -16.78 24.84 6.38
N ALA A 115 -16.39 25.81 7.21
CA ALA A 115 -15.36 25.57 8.22
C ALA A 115 -15.96 24.92 9.47
N LEU A 116 -15.35 23.83 9.94
CA LEU A 116 -15.60 23.29 11.27
C LEU A 116 -14.62 23.95 12.22
N ASP A 117 -15.15 24.60 13.25
CA ASP A 117 -14.37 25.13 14.36
C ASP A 117 -15.25 25.10 15.62
N ALA A 118 -15.02 24.10 16.47
CA ALA A 118 -15.87 23.85 17.63
C ALA A 118 -15.06 23.48 18.88
N PRO A 119 -15.48 23.95 20.08
CA PRO A 119 -14.94 23.44 21.33
C PRO A 119 -15.41 22.00 21.57
N VAL A 120 -14.47 21.17 22.00
CA VAL A 120 -14.68 19.78 22.41
C VAL A 120 -14.08 19.57 23.79
N SER A 121 -14.54 18.55 24.50
CA SER A 121 -14.20 18.30 25.90
C SER A 121 -14.15 16.80 26.19
N ALA A 122 -13.70 16.45 27.40
CA ALA A 122 -13.70 15.08 27.90
C ALA A 122 -15.07 14.38 27.77
N ALA A 123 -16.17 15.15 27.87
CA ALA A 123 -17.53 14.64 27.79
C ALA A 123 -17.92 14.17 26.38
N ASP A 124 -17.16 14.58 25.36
CA ASP A 124 -17.38 14.17 23.97
C ASP A 124 -16.59 12.90 23.60
N LEU A 125 -15.82 12.34 24.54
CA LEU A 125 -15.04 11.12 24.33
C LEU A 125 -15.85 9.86 24.66
N THR A 126 -15.60 8.80 23.92
CA THR A 126 -15.94 7.42 24.28
C THR A 126 -14.72 6.55 24.05
N ASP A 127 -14.31 5.81 25.09
CA ASP A 127 -13.12 4.94 25.05
C ASP A 127 -11.86 5.63 24.51
N HIS A 128 -11.60 6.87 24.97
CA HIS A 128 -10.50 7.72 24.53
C HIS A 128 -10.54 8.12 23.04
N GLN A 129 -11.71 8.06 22.41
CA GLN A 129 -11.94 8.50 21.05
C GLN A 129 -12.99 9.61 21.00
N LEU A 130 -12.71 10.66 20.23
CA LEU A 130 -13.68 11.66 19.82
C LEU A 130 -14.34 11.17 18.53
N VAL A 131 -15.55 10.62 18.64
CA VAL A 131 -16.31 10.15 17.47
C VAL A 131 -17.14 11.30 16.90
N LEU A 132 -16.79 11.73 15.69
CA LEU A 132 -17.49 12.78 14.94
C LEU A 132 -18.49 12.14 13.99
N ALA A 133 -19.77 12.51 14.07
CA ALA A 133 -20.79 12.10 13.10
C ALA A 133 -21.10 13.25 12.13
N LEU A 134 -21.03 12.98 10.83
CA LEU A 134 -21.41 13.90 9.76
C LEU A 134 -22.77 13.49 9.16
N GLU A 135 -23.72 14.41 9.18
CA GLU A 135 -25.07 14.24 8.62
C GLU A 135 -25.36 15.30 7.55
N TYR A 136 -26.07 14.91 6.50
CA TYR A 136 -26.62 15.82 5.49
C TYR A 136 -28.15 15.68 5.44
N ASN A 137 -28.83 16.66 6.03
CA ASN A 137 -30.28 16.72 6.14
C ASN A 137 -30.89 17.62 5.05
N PRO A 138 -31.57 17.08 4.02
CA PRO A 138 -32.21 17.90 2.98
C PRO A 138 -33.43 18.67 3.53
N ALA A 139 -33.67 19.88 3.00
CA ALA A 139 -34.73 20.81 3.43
C ALA A 139 -36.13 20.46 2.89
N VAL A 140 -36.21 19.85 1.72
CA VAL A 140 -37.46 19.41 1.10
C VAL A 140 -37.48 17.89 1.07
N ARG A 141 -38.51 17.28 1.67
CA ARG A 141 -38.75 15.82 1.68
C ARG A 141 -39.72 15.37 0.59
N ASP A 142 -40.26 16.33 -0.18
CA ASP A 142 -41.51 16.16 -0.93
C ASP A 142 -41.32 15.49 -2.29
N VAL A 143 -40.09 15.16 -2.68
CA VAL A 143 -39.83 14.37 -3.88
C VAL A 143 -38.75 13.35 -3.57
N CYS A 144 -39.04 12.08 -3.87
CA CYS A 144 -38.11 10.96 -3.80
C CYS A 144 -37.03 11.05 -4.90
N THR A 145 -36.27 12.16 -4.96
CA THR A 145 -35.20 12.40 -5.94
C THR A 145 -33.83 12.03 -5.38
N ALA A 146 -33.07 11.25 -6.15
CA ALA A 146 -31.65 11.01 -5.91
C ALA A 146 -30.86 12.31 -6.19
N THR A 147 -30.43 13.01 -5.15
CA THR A 147 -29.56 14.18 -5.31
C THR A 147 -28.09 13.77 -5.29
N GLN A 148 -27.32 14.14 -6.32
CA GLN A 148 -25.89 13.83 -6.44
C GLN A 148 -24.98 14.77 -5.62
N SER A 149 -25.41 15.17 -4.42
CA SER A 149 -24.60 15.98 -3.52
C SER A 149 -23.86 15.10 -2.53
N THR A 150 -22.62 15.45 -2.20
CA THR A 150 -21.85 14.81 -1.12
C THR A 150 -21.20 15.87 -0.27
N ALA A 151 -21.32 15.76 1.06
CA ALA A 151 -20.58 16.56 2.01
C ALA A 151 -19.40 15.74 2.54
N THR A 152 -18.18 16.24 2.40
CA THR A 152 -16.96 15.57 2.86
C THR A 152 -16.28 16.42 3.94
N LEU A 153 -16.20 15.89 5.16
CA LEU A 153 -15.41 16.44 6.25
C LEU A 153 -13.96 15.97 6.13
N SER A 154 -13.00 16.89 6.09
CA SER A 154 -11.58 16.63 5.91
C SER A 154 -10.71 17.69 6.60
N SER A 155 -9.38 17.54 6.49
CA SER A 155 -8.39 18.47 7.05
C SER A 155 -8.56 18.71 8.55
N LEU A 156 -8.92 17.65 9.27
CA LEU A 156 -9.20 17.70 10.69
C LEU A 156 -7.94 17.88 11.51
N SER A 157 -7.98 18.76 12.49
CA SER A 157 -6.94 18.93 13.51
C SER A 157 -7.58 19.10 14.89
N LEU A 158 -7.11 18.30 15.85
CA LEU A 158 -7.55 18.30 17.23
C LEU A 158 -6.48 18.95 18.12
N THR A 159 -6.86 20.05 18.78
CA THR A 159 -6.06 20.64 19.85
C THR A 159 -6.41 19.96 21.16
N THR A 160 -5.39 19.53 21.90
CA THR A 160 -5.53 18.90 23.21
C THR A 160 -4.87 19.74 24.31
N GLN A 161 -5.25 19.46 25.56
CA GLN A 161 -4.67 20.04 26.76
C GLN A 161 -4.28 18.92 27.74
N GLY A 162 -3.40 19.23 28.68
CA GLY A 162 -2.88 18.27 29.66
C GLY A 162 -1.52 17.71 29.26
N THR A 163 -1.11 16.66 29.96
CA THR A 163 0.17 15.99 29.74
C THR A 163 -0.11 14.55 29.35
N GLU A 164 0.47 14.10 28.24
CA GLU A 164 0.35 12.70 27.80
C GLU A 164 0.90 11.78 28.91
N THR A 165 0.07 10.82 29.33
CA THR A 165 0.50 9.77 30.25
C THR A 165 1.33 8.77 29.47
N ALA A 166 2.61 8.65 29.81
CA ALA A 166 3.49 7.66 29.20
C ALA A 166 2.98 6.24 29.48
N PRO A 167 3.00 5.33 28.48
CA PRO A 167 2.67 3.93 28.70
C PRO A 167 3.67 3.30 29.66
N THR A 168 3.20 2.31 30.41
CA THR A 168 3.97 1.53 31.38
C THR A 168 4.19 0.09 30.93
N THR A 169 3.45 -0.36 29.92
CA THR A 169 3.54 -1.71 29.34
C THR A 169 3.69 -1.65 27.81
N VAL A 170 4.22 -2.72 27.22
CA VAL A 170 4.28 -2.85 25.75
C VAL A 170 2.87 -2.85 25.14
N ALA A 171 1.90 -3.44 25.82
CA ALA A 171 0.49 -3.41 25.43
C ALA A 171 -0.07 -1.98 25.33
N GLU A 172 0.20 -1.14 26.35
CA GLU A 172 -0.22 0.27 26.37
C GLU A 172 0.51 1.11 25.31
N PHE A 173 1.78 0.80 25.01
CA PHE A 173 2.49 1.44 23.90
C PHE A 173 1.78 1.18 22.57
N LEU A 174 1.32 -0.07 22.37
CA LEU A 174 0.55 -0.53 21.21
C LEU A 174 -0.96 -0.25 21.37
N ALA A 175 -1.32 0.90 21.97
CA ALA A 175 -2.70 1.34 22.13
C ALA A 175 -3.51 1.23 20.81
N PRO A 176 -4.86 1.15 20.86
CA PRO A 176 -5.70 0.93 19.66
C PRO A 176 -5.50 1.94 18.51
N SER A 177 -4.83 3.06 18.76
CA SER A 177 -4.58 4.10 17.78
C SER A 177 -3.26 4.80 18.04
N VAL A 178 -2.52 5.07 16.97
CA VAL A 178 -1.25 5.80 16.98
C VAL A 178 -1.25 6.75 15.78
N PRO A 179 -1.05 8.08 15.97
CA PRO A 179 -1.12 9.03 14.86
C PRO A 179 0.14 9.04 13.98
N ALA A 180 1.31 8.74 14.55
CA ALA A 180 2.55 8.65 13.77
C ALA A 180 3.61 7.78 14.46
N ILE A 181 4.50 7.24 13.64
CA ILE A 181 5.55 6.30 14.03
C ILE A 181 6.86 6.79 13.46
N LEU A 182 7.89 6.85 14.30
CA LEU A 182 9.24 7.22 13.93
C LEU A 182 10.18 6.03 14.12
N ILE A 183 10.92 5.66 13.08
CA ILE A 183 11.90 4.56 13.13
C ILE A 183 13.28 5.12 12.80
N PRO A 184 14.20 5.25 13.79
CA PRO A 184 15.60 5.53 13.50
C PRO A 184 16.26 4.36 12.76
N VAL A 185 16.99 4.67 11.69
CA VAL A 185 17.74 3.68 10.89
C VAL A 185 19.23 3.99 11.00
N PRO A 186 20.08 3.11 11.55
CA PRO A 186 21.53 3.33 11.66
C PRO A 186 22.19 3.64 10.30
N ALA A 187 23.35 4.30 10.31
CA ALA A 187 24.10 4.63 9.08
C ALA A 187 24.60 3.38 8.33
N GLU A 188 24.98 2.36 9.07
CA GLU A 188 25.40 1.05 8.55
C GLU A 188 24.54 -0.04 9.24
N PRO A 189 23.27 -0.18 8.84
CA PRO A 189 22.39 -1.15 9.47
C PRO A 189 22.85 -2.55 9.06
N ALA A 190 23.02 -3.44 10.05
CA ALA A 190 23.22 -4.86 9.78
C ALA A 190 22.01 -5.42 8.99
N THR A 191 22.22 -6.52 8.26
CA THR A 191 21.20 -7.12 7.38
C THR A 191 19.94 -7.51 8.15
N ASP A 192 20.09 -8.02 9.38
CA ASP A 192 18.99 -8.37 10.26
C ASP A 192 18.24 -7.14 10.79
N VAL A 193 18.94 -6.07 11.14
CA VAL A 193 18.33 -4.77 11.51
C VAL A 193 17.53 -4.22 10.34
N SER A 194 18.08 -4.26 9.13
CA SER A 194 17.37 -3.82 7.91
C SER A 194 16.11 -4.65 7.68
N ALA A 195 16.22 -5.98 7.73
CA ALA A 195 15.06 -6.88 7.60
C ALA A 195 13.98 -6.61 8.66
N ALA A 196 14.40 -6.30 9.89
CA ALA A 196 13.48 -5.99 10.98
C ALA A 196 12.83 -4.61 10.83
N VAL A 197 13.54 -3.59 10.36
CA VAL A 197 12.96 -2.27 10.03
C VAL A 197 11.88 -2.40 8.96
N LEU A 198 12.14 -3.22 7.92
CA LEU A 198 11.17 -3.51 6.87
C LEU A 198 9.92 -4.21 7.43
N ALA A 199 10.12 -5.24 8.27
CA ALA A 199 9.03 -5.98 8.91
C ALA A 199 8.22 -5.11 9.89
N ALA A 200 8.87 -4.27 10.70
CA ALA A 200 8.20 -3.31 11.58
C ALA A 200 7.37 -2.31 10.79
N SER A 201 7.89 -1.79 9.68
CA SER A 201 7.19 -0.82 8.85
C SER A 201 5.90 -1.42 8.27
N ALA A 202 5.95 -2.65 7.74
CA ALA A 202 4.75 -3.36 7.31
C ALA A 202 3.81 -3.68 8.49
N ALA A 203 4.31 -4.23 9.58
CA ALA A 203 3.50 -4.56 10.75
C ALA A 203 2.71 -3.34 11.28
N MET A 204 3.36 -2.18 11.30
CA MET A 204 2.71 -0.95 11.74
C MET A 204 1.74 -0.37 10.72
N ALA A 205 2.01 -0.48 9.41
CA ALA A 205 1.05 -0.11 8.36
C ALA A 205 -0.22 -0.96 8.45
N HIS A 206 -0.07 -2.26 8.73
CA HIS A 206 -1.18 -3.18 8.88
C HIS A 206 -2.02 -2.86 10.13
N ARG A 207 -1.35 -2.56 11.26
CA ARG A 207 -2.04 -2.25 12.52
C ARG A 207 -2.67 -0.86 12.54
N TYR A 208 -1.98 0.14 11.99
CA TYR A 208 -2.39 1.54 12.00
C TYR A 208 -2.33 2.10 10.57
N PRO A 209 -3.30 1.74 9.70
CA PRO A 209 -3.29 2.15 8.30
C PRO A 209 -3.25 3.67 8.13
N ASP A 210 -3.83 4.42 9.07
CA ASP A 210 -3.87 5.89 9.03
C ASP A 210 -2.68 6.59 9.69
N ALA A 211 -1.79 5.86 10.36
CA ALA A 211 -0.61 6.46 10.98
C ALA A 211 0.35 7.01 9.92
N ALA A 212 0.99 8.14 10.21
CA ALA A 212 2.15 8.58 9.43
C ALA A 212 3.39 7.75 9.82
N LEU A 213 4.20 7.33 8.86
CA LEU A 213 5.51 6.73 9.12
C LEU A 213 6.62 7.72 8.77
N LYS A 214 7.62 7.86 9.64
CA LYS A 214 8.87 8.55 9.34
C LYS A 214 10.03 7.62 9.63
N LEU A 215 10.91 7.43 8.65
CA LEU A 215 12.21 6.78 8.87
C LEU A 215 13.30 7.82 8.73
N VAL A 216 14.19 7.88 9.71
CA VAL A 216 15.18 8.96 9.81
C VAL A 216 16.52 8.42 10.30
N PRO A 217 17.64 9.06 9.96
CA PRO A 217 18.90 8.80 10.64
C PRO A 217 18.82 9.06 12.16
N PRO A 218 19.63 8.39 13.00
CA PRO A 218 19.55 8.54 14.45
C PRO A 218 19.79 9.97 14.94
N GLN A 219 20.65 10.72 14.25
CA GLN A 219 20.93 12.12 14.58
C GLN A 219 19.74 13.08 14.39
N ASP A 220 18.74 12.68 13.58
CA ASP A 220 17.59 13.53 13.26
C ASP A 220 16.36 13.21 14.13
N VAL A 221 16.45 12.20 15.01
CA VAL A 221 15.32 11.72 15.80
C VAL A 221 14.73 12.82 16.67
N ASP A 222 15.54 13.58 17.39
CA ASP A 222 15.03 14.61 18.31
C ASP A 222 14.26 15.70 17.58
N ALA A 223 14.80 16.20 16.47
CA ALA A 223 14.18 17.22 15.64
C ALA A 223 12.87 16.73 15.01
N GLN A 224 12.86 15.49 14.51
CA GLN A 224 11.69 14.91 13.85
C GLN A 224 10.61 14.51 14.85
N ALA A 225 11.00 13.98 16.01
CA ALA A 225 10.10 13.69 17.11
C ALA A 225 9.42 14.96 17.60
N ALA A 226 10.13 16.09 17.75
CA ALA A 226 9.52 17.35 18.18
C ALA A 226 8.39 17.83 17.23
N ALA A 227 8.48 17.50 15.94
CA ALA A 227 7.48 17.90 14.93
C ALA A 227 6.27 16.95 14.81
N LEU A 228 6.27 15.80 15.52
CA LEU A 228 5.17 14.84 15.44
C LEU A 228 3.99 15.20 16.37
N PRO A 229 2.76 14.75 16.07
CA PRO A 229 1.62 14.88 16.99
C PRO A 229 1.87 14.26 18.36
N ALA A 230 1.10 14.66 19.37
CA ALA A 230 1.03 13.92 20.63
C ALA A 230 0.50 12.50 20.38
N GLY A 231 0.90 11.51 21.19
CA GLY A 231 0.55 10.11 20.94
C GLY A 231 1.45 9.38 19.93
N SER A 232 2.38 10.07 19.27
CA SER A 232 3.34 9.42 18.36
C SER A 232 4.33 8.50 19.09
N ARG A 233 4.84 7.50 18.38
CA ARG A 233 5.65 6.40 18.92
C ARG A 233 7.00 6.29 18.22
N ILE A 234 8.05 5.94 18.97
CA ILE A 234 9.38 5.65 18.41
C ILE A 234 9.66 4.15 18.50
N ILE A 235 10.13 3.54 17.43
CA ILE A 235 10.52 2.12 17.42
C ILE A 235 11.97 2.01 16.96
N THR A 236 12.84 1.58 17.86
CA THR A 236 14.27 1.39 17.60
C THR A 236 14.56 -0.10 17.50
N LEU A 237 15.24 -0.51 16.43
CA LEU A 237 15.64 -1.90 16.20
C LEU A 237 17.16 -2.01 16.23
N SER A 238 17.67 -2.99 16.97
CA SER A 238 19.12 -3.20 17.10
C SER A 238 19.47 -4.67 17.17
N SER A 239 20.59 -5.05 16.58
CA SER A 239 21.10 -6.43 16.66
C SER A 239 21.83 -6.64 17.99
N THR A 240 21.46 -7.68 18.73
CA THR A 240 22.12 -8.10 19.98
C THR A 240 22.12 -9.61 20.09
N ASP A 241 23.23 -10.20 20.51
CA ASP A 241 23.30 -11.64 20.78
C ASP A 241 22.27 -12.06 21.84
N GLY A 242 21.44 -13.06 21.51
CA GLY A 242 20.41 -13.61 22.39
C GLY A 242 19.01 -13.63 21.78
N PRO A 243 18.01 -14.10 22.55
CA PRO A 243 16.62 -14.14 22.11
C PRO A 243 16.05 -12.74 21.92
N ALA A 244 15.02 -12.62 21.08
CA ALA A 244 14.38 -11.33 20.85
C ALA A 244 13.70 -10.79 22.11
N SER A 245 13.93 -9.52 22.39
CA SER A 245 13.38 -8.78 23.53
C SER A 245 12.79 -7.45 23.06
N THR A 246 11.64 -7.07 23.61
CA THR A 246 10.99 -5.78 23.38
C THR A 246 10.92 -5.05 24.69
N THR A 247 11.55 -3.88 24.76
CA THR A 247 11.64 -3.08 25.99
C THR A 247 11.06 -1.70 25.75
N LEU A 248 10.16 -1.30 26.65
CA LEU A 248 9.60 0.02 26.72
C LEU A 248 10.56 0.98 27.40
N GLY A 249 10.70 2.16 26.83
CA GLY A 249 11.48 3.26 27.36
C GLY A 249 10.98 4.61 26.86
N THR A 250 11.85 5.59 26.90
CA THR A 250 11.61 6.94 26.39
C THR A 250 12.79 7.36 25.53
N GLN A 251 12.50 7.96 24.38
CA GLN A 251 13.49 8.52 23.46
C GLN A 251 12.94 9.84 22.92
N ALA A 252 13.77 10.88 22.84
CA ALA A 252 13.35 12.21 22.40
C ALA A 252 12.08 12.75 23.11
N GLY A 253 11.91 12.44 24.41
CA GLY A 253 10.74 12.84 25.18
C GLY A 253 9.43 12.15 24.78
N ARG A 254 9.49 11.04 24.04
CA ARG A 254 8.34 10.24 23.58
C ARG A 254 8.46 8.78 24.00
N PRO A 255 7.34 8.07 24.16
CA PRO A 255 7.36 6.62 24.36
C PRO A 255 8.12 5.93 23.23
N ALA A 256 9.03 5.03 23.60
CA ALA A 256 9.87 4.30 22.66
C ALA A 256 9.88 2.80 22.96
N LEU A 257 9.78 1.97 21.92
CA LEU A 257 10.09 0.55 21.99
C LEU A 257 11.46 0.29 21.40
N THR A 258 12.30 -0.39 22.17
CA THR A 258 13.55 -0.95 21.68
C THR A 258 13.36 -2.45 21.49
N ILE A 259 13.48 -2.92 20.24
CA ILE A 259 13.42 -4.33 19.88
C ILE A 259 14.84 -4.81 19.57
N THR A 260 15.30 -5.77 20.35
CA THR A 260 16.63 -6.36 20.22
C THR A 260 16.55 -7.85 19.90
N GLY A 261 17.60 -8.41 19.32
CA GLY A 261 17.70 -9.82 18.91
C GLY A 261 18.61 -9.98 17.69
N THR A 262 18.61 -11.14 17.04
CA THR A 262 19.36 -11.35 15.79
C THR A 262 18.54 -12.11 14.74
N GLY A 263 18.91 -11.94 13.47
CA GLY A 263 18.39 -12.71 12.34
C GLY A 263 16.85 -12.77 12.27
N GLU A 264 16.32 -13.98 12.06
CA GLU A 264 14.87 -14.22 12.00
C GLU A 264 14.16 -13.90 13.33
N GLY A 265 14.82 -14.08 14.48
CA GLY A 265 14.24 -13.74 15.79
C GLY A 265 13.86 -12.26 15.86
N LEU A 266 14.76 -11.38 15.44
CA LEU A 266 14.53 -9.93 15.41
C LEU A 266 13.42 -9.56 14.42
N ARG A 267 13.43 -10.16 13.22
CA ARG A 267 12.43 -9.91 12.17
C ARG A 267 11.03 -10.35 12.60
N THR A 268 10.90 -11.53 13.21
CA THR A 268 9.59 -12.03 13.66
C THR A 268 9.06 -11.27 14.89
N ALA A 269 9.94 -10.73 15.73
CA ALA A 269 9.56 -9.81 16.82
C ALA A 269 9.08 -8.46 16.30
N ALA A 270 9.74 -7.90 15.29
CA ALA A 270 9.27 -6.71 14.59
C ALA A 270 7.91 -6.94 13.92
N ARG A 271 7.69 -8.11 13.32
CA ARG A 271 6.40 -8.49 12.73
C ARG A 271 5.28 -8.60 13.78
N ALA A 272 5.60 -9.01 15.00
CA ALA A 272 4.62 -9.18 16.07
C ALA A 272 3.94 -7.87 16.51
N LEU A 273 4.51 -6.71 16.13
CA LEU A 273 3.87 -5.40 16.31
C LEU A 273 2.51 -5.31 15.61
N ALA A 274 2.23 -6.15 14.61
CA ALA A 274 0.96 -6.17 13.91
C ALA A 274 -0.15 -6.91 14.70
N ASP A 275 0.20 -7.77 15.66
CA ASP A 275 -0.76 -8.68 16.29
C ASP A 275 -1.69 -7.94 17.27
N THR A 276 -3.00 -8.10 17.10
CA THR A 276 -4.04 -7.48 17.94
C THR A 276 -4.09 -8.04 19.36
N LYS A 277 -3.45 -9.19 19.61
CA LYS A 277 -3.30 -9.80 20.95
C LYS A 277 -2.20 -9.14 21.78
N SER A 278 -1.80 -7.92 21.44
CA SER A 278 -0.81 -7.12 22.18
C SER A 278 -1.18 -6.92 23.65
N ALA A 279 -2.44 -7.11 24.04
CA ALA A 279 -2.89 -7.12 25.43
C ALA A 279 -2.15 -8.15 26.31
N LEU A 280 -1.55 -9.20 25.73
CA LEU A 280 -0.74 -10.18 26.45
C LEU A 280 0.67 -9.66 26.81
N ALA A 281 1.08 -8.52 26.26
CA ALA A 281 2.38 -7.88 26.50
C ALA A 281 2.28 -6.87 27.66
N ASP A 282 1.83 -7.33 28.83
CA ASP A 282 1.42 -6.53 29.98
C ASP A 282 2.57 -6.03 30.88
N SER A 283 3.82 -6.15 30.43
CA SER A 283 5.01 -5.70 31.14
C SER A 283 5.78 -4.66 30.32
N ALA A 284 6.69 -3.92 30.99
CA ALA A 284 7.60 -2.97 30.33
C ALA A 284 8.66 -3.68 29.48
N THR A 285 8.98 -4.95 29.77
CA THR A 285 9.90 -5.76 28.99
C THR A 285 9.29 -7.12 28.74
N VAL A 286 9.21 -7.49 27.46
CA VAL A 286 8.63 -8.76 27.00
C VAL A 286 9.66 -9.50 26.16
N THR A 287 9.84 -10.79 26.45
CA THR A 287 10.68 -11.69 25.66
C THR A 287 9.82 -12.65 24.86
N GLY A 288 10.27 -13.04 23.67
CA GLY A 288 9.58 -14.05 22.85
C GLY A 288 8.30 -13.55 22.16
N MET A 289 8.09 -12.23 22.13
CA MET A 289 7.05 -11.63 21.30
C MET A 289 7.36 -11.94 19.83
N THR A 290 6.56 -12.80 19.22
CA THR A 290 6.72 -13.25 17.83
C THR A 290 5.35 -13.52 17.24
N ALA A 291 5.19 -13.28 15.94
CA ALA A 291 3.95 -13.57 15.23
C ALA A 291 4.24 -14.37 13.97
N THR A 292 3.33 -15.28 13.62
CA THR A 292 3.29 -15.91 12.29
C THR A 292 2.47 -15.05 11.35
N VAL A 293 2.79 -15.09 10.06
CA VAL A 293 1.97 -14.44 9.03
C VAL A 293 0.67 -15.22 8.90
N PRO A 294 -0.51 -14.57 8.92
CA PRO A 294 -1.77 -15.24 8.68
C PRO A 294 -1.76 -16.00 7.35
N ALA A 295 -2.54 -17.09 7.27
CA ALA A 295 -2.71 -17.79 6.00
C ALA A 295 -3.31 -16.84 4.96
N ALA A 296 -2.93 -17.02 3.69
CA ALA A 296 -3.51 -16.28 2.59
C ALA A 296 -5.03 -16.49 2.58
N ALA A 297 -5.77 -15.40 2.35
CA ALA A 297 -7.21 -15.46 2.22
C ALA A 297 -7.61 -16.36 1.03
N GLY A 298 -8.75 -17.04 1.19
CA GLY A 298 -9.32 -17.85 0.13
C GLY A 298 -9.94 -17.01 -0.99
N PRO A 299 -10.27 -17.62 -2.13
CA PRO A 299 -10.95 -16.93 -3.23
C PRO A 299 -12.40 -16.54 -2.89
N GLU A 300 -12.95 -17.01 -1.77
CA GLU A 300 -14.31 -16.69 -1.34
C GLU A 300 -14.25 -15.80 -0.10
N GLN A 301 -14.96 -14.67 -0.14
CA GLN A 301 -15.07 -13.71 0.96
C GLN A 301 -16.55 -13.41 1.21
N THR A 302 -17.02 -13.60 2.43
CA THR A 302 -18.35 -13.09 2.84
C THR A 302 -18.31 -11.58 3.01
N PHE A 303 -19.46 -10.92 3.05
CA PHE A 303 -19.47 -9.48 3.32
C PHE A 303 -18.94 -9.14 4.72
N THR A 304 -19.10 -10.06 5.67
CA THR A 304 -18.49 -9.96 7.00
C THR A 304 -16.96 -9.99 6.92
N ASP A 305 -16.39 -10.88 6.10
CA ASP A 305 -14.93 -10.96 5.88
C ASP A 305 -14.38 -9.68 5.21
N LEU A 306 -15.21 -9.03 4.39
CA LEU A 306 -14.92 -7.74 3.75
C LEU A 306 -15.12 -6.53 4.71
N GLY A 307 -15.45 -6.79 5.98
CA GLY A 307 -15.58 -5.77 7.02
C GLY A 307 -16.99 -5.23 7.25
N ALA A 308 -18.01 -5.74 6.54
CA ALA A 308 -19.39 -5.33 6.76
C ALA A 308 -19.99 -5.98 8.01
N GLN A 309 -20.11 -5.23 9.11
CA GLN A 309 -20.75 -5.71 10.34
C GLN A 309 -22.28 -5.78 10.22
N SER A 310 -22.88 -4.79 9.55
CA SER A 310 -24.30 -4.79 9.19
C SER A 310 -24.51 -3.90 7.98
N ILE A 311 -25.43 -4.26 7.09
CA ILE A 311 -25.83 -3.41 5.97
C ILE A 311 -27.34 -3.28 6.00
N ARG A 312 -27.80 -2.05 6.23
CA ARG A 312 -29.21 -1.68 6.33
C ARG A 312 -29.45 -0.41 5.52
N LEU A 313 -30.41 -0.46 4.60
CA LEU A 313 -30.86 0.67 3.80
C LEU A 313 -32.31 0.95 4.19
N ALA A 314 -32.63 2.16 4.62
CA ALA A 314 -33.97 2.50 5.08
C ALA A 314 -34.43 3.87 4.57
N GLY A 315 -35.70 3.97 4.19
CA GLY A 315 -36.33 5.19 3.72
C GLY A 315 -36.96 5.07 2.33
N TYR A 316 -37.67 6.12 1.93
CA TYR A 316 -38.15 6.32 0.57
C TYR A 316 -37.18 7.20 -0.22
N GLY A 317 -37.22 7.12 -1.55
CA GLY A 317 -36.22 7.70 -2.44
C GLY A 317 -35.08 6.74 -2.71
N THR A 318 -33.87 7.27 -2.87
CA THR A 318 -32.67 6.49 -3.17
C THR A 318 -31.76 6.46 -1.96
N GLN A 319 -31.48 5.26 -1.47
CA GLN A 319 -30.57 4.99 -0.36
C GLN A 319 -29.39 4.17 -0.89
N GLU A 320 -28.18 4.57 -0.56
CA GLU A 320 -26.96 3.91 -1.02
C GLU A 320 -26.05 3.56 0.15
N THR A 321 -25.36 2.43 0.02
CA THR A 321 -24.27 2.02 0.91
C THR A 321 -23.14 1.45 0.06
N TYR A 322 -21.92 1.59 0.56
CA TYR A 322 -20.71 1.19 -0.12
C TYR A 322 -19.94 0.18 0.73
N LEU A 323 -19.43 -0.86 0.08
CA LEU A 323 -18.50 -1.82 0.65
C LEU A 323 -17.21 -1.77 -0.19
N GLY A 324 -16.08 -1.49 0.46
CA GLY A 324 -14.77 -1.56 -0.18
C GLY A 324 -14.37 -3.02 -0.41
N VAL A 325 -13.87 -3.32 -1.61
CA VAL A 325 -13.40 -4.65 -1.99
C VAL A 325 -12.04 -4.54 -2.66
N ASN A 326 -11.00 -4.90 -1.92
CA ASN A 326 -9.63 -4.92 -2.41
C ASN A 326 -9.30 -6.32 -2.97
N GLN A 327 -8.59 -6.38 -4.10
CA GLN A 327 -8.19 -7.68 -4.67
C GLN A 327 -7.29 -8.49 -3.74
N SER A 328 -6.49 -7.83 -2.91
CA SER A 328 -5.65 -8.47 -1.88
C SER A 328 -6.43 -9.35 -0.90
N GLN A 329 -7.73 -9.06 -0.68
CA GLN A 329 -8.61 -9.88 0.17
C GLN A 329 -8.85 -11.27 -0.40
N PHE A 330 -8.56 -11.52 -1.68
CA PHE A 330 -8.68 -12.84 -2.31
C PHE A 330 -7.35 -13.60 -2.37
N GLY A 331 -6.30 -13.08 -1.71
CA GLY A 331 -4.99 -13.71 -1.59
C GLY A 331 -4.12 -13.65 -2.85
N GLY A 332 -4.48 -12.84 -3.86
CA GLY A 332 -3.71 -12.67 -5.07
C GLY A 332 -4.48 -11.94 -6.18
N PRO A 333 -3.90 -11.84 -7.40
CA PRO A 333 -4.59 -11.27 -8.55
C PRO A 333 -5.84 -12.05 -8.94
N VAL A 334 -6.88 -11.31 -9.33
CA VAL A 334 -8.19 -11.85 -9.69
C VAL A 334 -8.54 -11.53 -11.15
N SER A 335 -9.02 -12.54 -11.90
CA SER A 335 -9.45 -12.41 -13.30
C SER A 335 -10.96 -12.26 -13.45
N ALA A 336 -11.75 -12.79 -12.51
CA ALA A 336 -13.20 -12.70 -12.48
C ALA A 336 -13.73 -12.71 -11.03
N ILE A 337 -14.85 -12.05 -10.78
CA ILE A 337 -15.55 -12.03 -9.48
C ILE A 337 -17.02 -12.31 -9.73
N SER A 338 -17.60 -13.22 -8.96
CA SER A 338 -19.04 -13.48 -8.92
C SER A 338 -19.60 -13.03 -7.57
N LEU A 339 -20.74 -12.36 -7.59
CA LEU A 339 -21.48 -11.86 -6.44
C LEU A 339 -22.67 -12.77 -6.17
N GLN A 340 -22.87 -13.11 -4.90
CA GLN A 340 -24.11 -13.61 -4.35
C GLN A 340 -24.56 -12.68 -3.21
N LEU A 341 -25.74 -12.10 -3.35
CA LEU A 341 -26.29 -11.12 -2.43
C LEU A 341 -27.66 -11.59 -1.91
N ARG A 342 -27.79 -11.67 -0.59
CA ARG A 342 -28.99 -12.18 0.08
C ARG A 342 -29.45 -11.25 1.19
N GLY A 343 -30.74 -11.22 1.45
CA GLY A 343 -31.27 -10.46 2.57
C GLY A 343 -32.78 -10.46 2.64
N THR A 344 -33.29 -9.55 3.46
CA THR A 344 -34.72 -9.37 3.73
C THR A 344 -35.10 -7.91 3.60
N HIS A 345 -36.39 -7.64 3.41
CA HIS A 345 -36.92 -6.28 3.44
C HIS A 345 -38.32 -6.25 4.05
N THR A 346 -38.75 -5.07 4.48
CA THR A 346 -40.11 -4.83 4.95
C THR A 346 -41.13 -5.02 3.82
N ALA A 347 -42.35 -5.44 4.16
CA ALA A 347 -43.44 -5.58 3.20
C ALA A 347 -43.69 -4.26 2.45
N ILE A 348 -43.84 -4.35 1.12
CA ILE A 348 -44.10 -3.20 0.26
C ILE A 348 -45.62 -2.90 0.28
N PRO A 349 -46.05 -1.70 0.69
CA PRO A 349 -47.47 -1.34 0.70
C PRO A 349 -48.09 -1.40 -0.71
N THR A 350 -49.38 -1.71 -0.79
CA THR A 350 -50.11 -1.73 -2.07
C THR A 350 -49.98 -0.37 -2.79
N GLY A 351 -49.49 -0.39 -4.03
CA GLY A 351 -49.25 0.82 -4.83
C GLY A 351 -47.88 1.48 -4.60
N GLY A 352 -47.06 0.97 -3.67
CA GLY A 352 -45.64 1.30 -3.56
C GLY A 352 -44.77 0.51 -4.54
N GLN A 353 -43.55 0.96 -4.77
CA GLN A 353 -42.57 0.28 -5.61
C GLN A 353 -41.20 0.30 -4.94
N ALA A 354 -40.43 -0.77 -5.10
CA ALA A 354 -39.05 -0.79 -4.63
C ALA A 354 -38.15 -1.61 -5.55
N ALA A 355 -36.90 -1.21 -5.67
CA ALA A 355 -35.89 -1.92 -6.43
C ALA A 355 -34.52 -1.85 -5.74
N LEU A 356 -33.79 -2.95 -5.80
CA LEU A 356 -32.39 -3.03 -5.39
C LEU A 356 -31.52 -3.05 -6.66
N SER A 357 -30.64 -2.07 -6.79
CA SER A 357 -29.61 -2.02 -7.83
C SER A 357 -28.24 -2.24 -7.21
N VAL A 358 -27.41 -3.04 -7.88
CA VAL A 358 -26.05 -3.37 -7.44
C VAL A 358 -25.05 -2.83 -8.46
N TYR A 359 -24.07 -2.09 -7.96
CA TYR A 359 -23.04 -1.45 -8.76
C TYR A 359 -21.64 -1.94 -8.36
N TRP A 360 -20.76 -2.06 -9.33
CA TRP A 360 -19.33 -2.31 -9.14
C TRP A 360 -18.53 -1.21 -9.82
N ASN A 361 -17.79 -0.41 -9.08
CA ASN A 361 -17.04 0.74 -9.64
C ASN A 361 -17.93 1.59 -10.57
N ASP A 362 -19.13 1.91 -10.10
CA ASP A 362 -20.19 2.63 -10.83
C ASP A 362 -20.82 1.92 -12.05
N TYR A 363 -20.37 0.72 -12.40
CA TYR A 363 -21.01 -0.12 -13.40
C TYR A 363 -22.20 -0.88 -12.80
N LEU A 364 -23.38 -0.77 -13.41
CA LEU A 364 -24.58 -1.51 -12.96
C LEU A 364 -24.41 -3.00 -13.27
N LEU A 365 -24.20 -3.82 -12.23
CA LEU A 365 -24.11 -5.28 -12.36
C LEU A 365 -25.49 -5.91 -12.55
N SER A 366 -26.44 -5.52 -11.69
CA SER A 366 -27.78 -6.10 -11.68
C SER A 366 -28.77 -5.15 -11.01
N SER A 367 -30.04 -5.28 -11.37
CA SER A 367 -31.13 -4.56 -10.73
C SER A 367 -32.37 -5.45 -10.68
N GLN A 368 -32.98 -5.55 -9.52
CA GLN A 368 -34.20 -6.32 -9.31
C GLN A 368 -35.26 -5.46 -8.64
N THR A 369 -36.50 -5.56 -9.10
CA THR A 369 -37.66 -5.09 -8.33
C THR A 369 -37.81 -6.01 -7.12
N LEU A 370 -38.10 -5.43 -5.96
CA LEU A 370 -38.29 -6.18 -4.73
C LEU A 370 -39.77 -6.59 -4.61
N ASP A 371 -40.00 -7.84 -4.24
CA ASP A 371 -41.30 -8.43 -3.97
C ASP A 371 -41.20 -9.44 -2.80
N GLY A 372 -42.31 -9.72 -2.13
CA GLY A 372 -42.30 -10.58 -0.94
C GLY A 372 -41.60 -9.94 0.27
N ASP A 373 -40.77 -10.73 0.95
CA ASP A 373 -40.04 -10.37 2.19
C ASP A 373 -38.53 -10.69 2.14
N THR A 374 -38.05 -11.34 1.07
CA THR A 374 -36.66 -11.79 0.91
C THR A 374 -36.15 -11.54 -0.51
N PHE A 375 -34.83 -11.50 -0.67
CA PHE A 375 -34.20 -11.41 -1.98
C PHE A 375 -32.91 -12.25 -2.06
N ASP A 376 -32.64 -12.81 -3.24
CA ASP A 376 -31.39 -13.52 -3.58
C ASP A 376 -31.00 -13.12 -5.01
N LEU A 377 -29.84 -12.47 -5.15
CA LEU A 377 -29.33 -11.92 -6.40
C LEU A 377 -27.93 -12.46 -6.67
N THR A 378 -27.71 -12.91 -7.89
CA THR A 378 -26.37 -13.26 -8.39
C THR A 378 -26.00 -12.40 -9.58
N ALA A 379 -24.72 -12.03 -9.67
CA ALA A 379 -24.20 -11.24 -10.78
C ALA A 379 -22.69 -11.47 -10.95
N ASP A 380 -22.19 -11.41 -12.18
CA ASP A 380 -20.76 -11.52 -12.47
C ASP A 380 -20.17 -10.14 -12.81
N VAL A 381 -18.98 -9.87 -12.29
CA VAL A 381 -18.23 -8.65 -12.56
C VAL A 381 -17.44 -8.83 -13.86
N PRO A 382 -17.66 -8.00 -14.89
CA PRO A 382 -16.85 -8.08 -16.10
C PRO A 382 -15.38 -7.74 -15.81
N ALA A 383 -14.46 -8.52 -16.35
CA ALA A 383 -13.02 -8.38 -16.06
C ALA A 383 -12.46 -6.97 -16.27
N GLY A 384 -12.97 -6.23 -17.27
CA GLY A 384 -12.54 -4.84 -17.55
C GLY A 384 -12.94 -3.80 -16.49
N HIS A 385 -13.82 -4.16 -15.55
CA HIS A 385 -14.22 -3.30 -14.43
C HIS A 385 -13.54 -3.69 -13.12
N ILE A 386 -12.72 -4.74 -13.11
CA ILE A 386 -11.97 -5.17 -11.94
C ILE A 386 -10.70 -4.32 -11.82
N GLN A 387 -10.55 -3.65 -10.67
CA GLN A 387 -9.42 -2.80 -10.31
C GLN A 387 -8.78 -3.35 -9.02
N SER A 388 -7.62 -2.81 -8.61
CA SER A 388 -6.94 -3.25 -7.38
C SER A 388 -7.82 -2.97 -6.16
N ARG A 389 -8.42 -1.78 -6.13
CA ARG A 389 -9.46 -1.37 -5.18
C ARG A 389 -10.78 -1.24 -5.92
N ASN A 390 -11.82 -1.82 -5.36
CA ASN A 390 -13.16 -1.78 -5.95
C ASN A 390 -14.16 -1.29 -4.91
N GLY A 391 -15.26 -0.71 -5.38
CA GLY A 391 -16.42 -0.38 -4.58
C GLY A 391 -17.61 -1.20 -5.04
N LEU A 392 -18.15 -2.01 -4.14
CA LEU A 392 -19.49 -2.58 -4.30
C LEU A 392 -20.49 -1.59 -3.70
N ARG A 393 -21.36 -1.02 -4.53
CA ARG A 393 -22.44 -0.15 -4.08
C ARG A 393 -23.77 -0.86 -4.19
N LEU A 394 -24.52 -0.86 -3.09
CA LEU A 394 -25.90 -1.31 -3.07
C LEU A 394 -26.81 -0.08 -3.00
N ARG A 395 -27.82 -0.06 -3.86
CA ARG A 395 -28.75 1.05 -3.97
C ARG A 395 -30.18 0.56 -3.86
N LEU A 396 -30.84 0.97 -2.79
CA LEU A 396 -32.28 0.81 -2.64
C LEU A 396 -32.98 2.03 -3.24
N THR A 397 -33.91 1.82 -4.17
CA THR A 397 -34.83 2.85 -4.64
C THR A 397 -36.24 2.46 -4.25
N ALA A 398 -36.91 3.28 -3.45
CA ALA A 398 -38.24 3.00 -2.92
C ALA A 398 -39.19 4.18 -3.14
N LEU A 399 -40.42 3.91 -3.54
CA LEU A 399 -41.48 4.88 -3.73
C LEU A 399 -42.70 4.49 -2.89
N PRO A 400 -43.24 5.40 -2.07
CA PRO A 400 -44.44 5.14 -1.29
C PRO A 400 -45.67 5.11 -2.20
N ALA A 401 -46.76 4.51 -1.70
CA ALA A 401 -48.05 4.55 -2.39
C ALA A 401 -48.50 6.01 -2.58
N GLY A 402 -48.74 6.40 -3.84
CA GLY A 402 -49.12 7.77 -4.20
C GLY A 402 -47.96 8.74 -4.41
N GLY A 403 -46.70 8.32 -4.22
CA GLY A 403 -45.50 9.12 -4.53
C GLY A 403 -45.19 10.25 -3.54
N ASP A 404 -45.98 10.40 -2.48
CA ASP A 404 -45.75 11.39 -1.42
C ASP A 404 -44.83 10.83 -0.33
N CYS A 405 -43.61 11.36 -0.26
CA CYS A 405 -42.58 10.97 0.69
C CYS A 405 -42.63 11.80 2.00
N SER A 406 -43.61 12.71 2.13
CA SER A 406 -43.82 13.64 3.27
C SER A 406 -44.98 13.25 4.22
N GLY A 407 -45.88 12.37 3.79
CA GLY A 407 -47.07 11.94 4.55
C GLY A 407 -46.86 10.79 5.56
N PRO A 408 -47.94 10.22 6.15
CA PRO A 408 -47.89 9.13 7.13
C PRO A 408 -47.18 7.85 6.67
N ALA A 409 -47.03 7.65 5.35
CA ALA A 409 -46.19 6.60 4.78
C ALA A 409 -44.72 6.74 5.22
N GLY A 410 -44.22 7.97 5.42
CA GLY A 410 -42.91 8.25 6.01
C GLY A 410 -42.76 7.83 7.48
N LEU A 411 -43.83 7.41 8.17
CA LEU A 411 -43.79 6.92 9.56
C LEU A 411 -43.40 5.43 9.65
N LEU A 412 -43.55 4.67 8.55
CA LEU A 412 -43.09 3.28 8.43
C LEU A 412 -42.23 3.16 7.17
N PRO A 413 -40.95 3.60 7.23
CA PRO A 413 -40.08 3.60 6.07
C PRO A 413 -39.86 2.16 5.57
N MET A 414 -39.71 2.04 4.25
CA MET A 414 -39.19 0.79 3.70
C MET A 414 -37.78 0.55 4.24
N GLU A 415 -37.49 -0.69 4.62
CA GLU A 415 -36.18 -1.11 5.08
C GLU A 415 -35.73 -2.37 4.35
N LEU A 416 -34.46 -2.43 4.01
CA LEU A 416 -33.76 -3.58 3.45
C LEU A 416 -32.53 -3.89 4.30
N THR A 417 -32.38 -5.15 4.68
CA THR A 417 -31.26 -5.66 5.46
C THR A 417 -30.57 -6.78 4.69
N VAL A 418 -29.26 -6.68 4.52
CA VAL A 418 -28.44 -7.70 3.86
C VAL A 418 -27.95 -8.71 4.90
N ASP A 419 -28.04 -10.00 4.59
CA ASP A 419 -27.36 -11.05 5.34
C ASP A 419 -25.87 -11.02 4.98
N THR A 420 -25.05 -10.38 5.82
CA THR A 420 -23.61 -10.20 5.57
C THR A 420 -22.81 -11.51 5.72
N THR A 421 -23.39 -12.54 6.33
CA THR A 421 -22.76 -13.87 6.46
C THR A 421 -23.15 -14.80 5.30
N GLY A 422 -24.37 -14.69 4.80
CA GLY A 422 -24.88 -15.44 3.66
C GLY A 422 -24.57 -14.80 2.29
N SER A 423 -24.24 -13.51 2.26
CA SER A 423 -23.79 -12.80 1.05
C SER A 423 -22.27 -12.91 0.88
N LYS A 424 -21.81 -13.15 -0.34
CA LYS A 424 -20.40 -13.42 -0.63
C LYS A 424 -19.95 -13.01 -2.03
N LEU A 425 -18.64 -12.84 -2.15
CA LEU A 425 -17.92 -12.70 -3.41
C LEU A 425 -17.03 -13.93 -3.62
N THR A 426 -17.06 -14.48 -4.84
CA THR A 426 -16.19 -15.58 -5.25
C THR A 426 -15.30 -15.13 -6.40
N ALA A 427 -14.01 -15.09 -6.15
CA ALA A 427 -12.97 -14.69 -7.08
C ALA A 427 -12.35 -15.89 -7.82
N GLN A 428 -11.95 -15.68 -9.06
CA GLN A 428 -11.11 -16.60 -9.83
C GLN A 428 -9.70 -16.01 -9.97
N ARG A 429 -8.66 -16.81 -9.67
CA ARG A 429 -7.28 -16.34 -9.77
C ARG A 429 -6.91 -15.97 -11.21
N GLY A 430 -6.02 -14.99 -11.36
CA GLY A 430 -5.46 -14.55 -12.63
C GLY A 430 -5.40 -13.04 -12.74
N ASP A 431 -4.88 -12.49 -13.84
CA ASP A 431 -4.71 -11.05 -13.98
C ASP A 431 -5.83 -10.42 -14.82
N SER A 432 -6.59 -9.51 -14.22
CA SER A 432 -7.53 -8.61 -14.94
C SER A 432 -6.91 -7.25 -15.28
N ILE A 433 -5.81 -6.88 -14.59
CA ILE A 433 -5.17 -5.57 -14.69
C ILE A 433 -3.91 -5.68 -15.56
N LYS A 434 -3.65 -4.66 -16.39
CA LYS A 434 -2.41 -4.56 -17.17
C LYS A 434 -1.18 -4.42 -16.28
N PRO A 435 0.02 -4.84 -16.71
CA PRO A 435 1.25 -4.65 -15.95
C PRO A 435 1.48 -3.17 -15.58
N GLY A 436 1.84 -2.89 -14.33
CA GLY A 436 2.10 -1.54 -13.82
C GLY A 436 1.91 -1.44 -12.31
N PHE A 437 1.88 -0.22 -11.77
CA PHE A 437 1.73 0.01 -10.32
C PHE A 437 0.40 -0.52 -9.77
N ALA A 438 -0.66 -0.44 -10.57
CA ALA A 438 -1.99 -0.91 -10.23
C ALA A 438 -2.07 -2.43 -9.98
N ARG A 439 -1.04 -3.21 -10.32
CA ARG A 439 -0.95 -4.65 -9.98
C ARG A 439 -0.47 -4.91 -8.55
N PHE A 440 0.12 -3.91 -7.91
CA PHE A 440 0.61 -4.01 -6.54
C PHE A 440 -0.40 -3.38 -5.57
N PRO A 441 -0.58 -3.94 -4.37
CA PRO A 441 0.19 -5.05 -3.79
C PRO A 441 -0.32 -6.46 -4.16
N GLN A 442 -1.46 -6.62 -4.84
CA GLN A 442 -2.13 -7.92 -4.96
C GLN A 442 -1.30 -9.03 -5.62
N VAL A 443 -0.39 -8.70 -6.56
CA VAL A 443 0.54 -9.68 -7.16
C VAL A 443 1.55 -10.29 -6.19
N LEU A 444 1.76 -9.67 -5.03
CA LEU A 444 2.64 -10.17 -3.97
C LEU A 444 2.01 -11.31 -3.18
N GLY A 445 0.67 -11.44 -3.23
CA GLY A 445 -0.08 -12.33 -2.34
C GLY A 445 0.20 -11.99 -0.88
N THR A 446 0.93 -12.87 -0.18
CA THR A 446 1.30 -12.68 1.24
C THR A 446 2.79 -12.47 1.46
N THR A 447 3.64 -12.46 0.43
CA THR A 447 5.10 -12.36 0.61
C THR A 447 5.67 -11.21 -0.21
N LEU A 448 6.52 -10.41 0.42
CA LEU A 448 7.24 -9.32 -0.25
C LEU A 448 8.75 -9.57 -0.10
N PRO A 449 9.38 -10.26 -1.07
CA PRO A 449 10.83 -10.32 -1.14
C PRO A 449 11.38 -8.97 -1.61
N ILE A 450 12.35 -8.44 -0.88
CA ILE A 450 13.03 -7.18 -1.14
C ILE A 450 14.52 -7.48 -1.32
N ALA A 451 15.13 -6.97 -2.40
CA ALA A 451 16.56 -7.05 -2.64
C ALA A 451 17.20 -5.67 -2.62
N PHE A 452 18.36 -5.55 -1.98
CA PHE A 452 19.18 -4.33 -2.01
C PHE A 452 20.32 -4.48 -3.01
N ASP A 453 20.54 -3.43 -3.78
CA ASP A 453 21.67 -3.29 -4.71
C ASP A 453 22.48 -2.02 -4.38
N ALA A 454 23.64 -1.87 -5.02
CA ALA A 454 24.68 -0.90 -4.66
C ALA A 454 24.43 0.54 -5.14
N GLY A 455 23.29 0.84 -5.76
CA GLY A 455 22.93 2.17 -6.26
C GLY A 455 22.59 3.21 -5.19
N ALA A 456 22.57 2.81 -3.91
CA ALA A 456 22.46 3.70 -2.75
C ALA A 456 23.13 3.05 -1.51
N THR A 457 23.31 3.81 -0.43
CA THR A 457 23.88 3.27 0.81
C THR A 457 22.91 2.29 1.49
N ALA A 458 23.41 1.43 2.37
CA ALA A 458 22.57 0.49 3.12
C ALA A 458 21.47 1.21 3.92
N GLN A 459 21.79 2.32 4.59
CA GLN A 459 20.79 3.15 5.29
C GLN A 459 19.72 3.69 4.32
N GLN A 460 20.12 4.22 3.17
CA GLN A 460 19.18 4.75 2.17
C GLN A 460 18.29 3.64 1.60
N ASN A 461 18.85 2.49 1.25
CA ASN A 461 18.09 1.33 0.78
C ASN A 461 17.07 0.89 1.83
N THR A 462 17.45 0.79 3.10
CA THR A 462 16.54 0.43 4.19
C THR A 462 15.41 1.44 4.36
N ILE A 463 15.71 2.75 4.37
CA ILE A 463 14.70 3.81 4.47
C ILE A 463 13.72 3.75 3.28
N ASN A 464 14.25 3.68 2.06
CA ASN A 464 13.44 3.68 0.84
C ASN A 464 12.56 2.44 0.77
N ALA A 465 13.13 1.26 0.98
CA ALA A 465 12.41 0.00 0.96
C ALA A 465 11.35 -0.08 2.07
N ALA A 466 11.64 0.41 3.27
CA ALA A 466 10.67 0.43 4.37
C ALA A 466 9.50 1.36 4.10
N THR A 467 9.77 2.52 3.49
CA THR A 467 8.73 3.48 3.08
C THR A 467 7.82 2.89 1.99
N LEU A 468 8.39 2.18 1.01
CA LEU A 468 7.62 1.48 -0.02
C LEU A 468 6.85 0.28 0.56
N ALA A 469 7.46 -0.51 1.44
CA ALA A 469 6.80 -1.62 2.12
C ALA A 469 5.63 -1.15 2.98
N PHE A 470 5.78 -0.02 3.70
CA PHE A 470 4.69 0.62 4.44
C PHE A 470 3.54 1.02 3.49
N SER A 471 3.86 1.65 2.36
CA SER A 471 2.87 2.10 1.38
C SER A 471 2.12 0.93 0.72
N LEU A 472 2.84 -0.14 0.36
CA LEU A 472 2.25 -1.37 -0.19
C LEU A 472 1.38 -2.09 0.84
N GLN A 473 1.84 -2.19 2.08
CA GLN A 473 1.10 -2.84 3.15
C GLN A 473 -0.17 -2.08 3.53
N ARG A 474 -0.14 -0.74 3.51
CA ARG A 474 -1.34 0.09 3.73
C ARG A 474 -2.45 -0.22 2.72
N ASP A 475 -2.06 -0.65 1.52
CA ASP A 475 -2.98 -1.01 0.44
C ASP A 475 -3.23 -2.53 0.37
N ASN A 476 -2.69 -3.33 1.30
CA ASN A 476 -2.85 -4.78 1.37
C ASN A 476 -3.57 -5.19 2.65
N ASP A 477 -4.68 -5.93 2.54
CA ASP A 477 -5.47 -6.31 3.72
C ASP A 477 -4.75 -7.36 4.57
N ALA A 478 -4.07 -8.32 3.94
CA ALA A 478 -3.27 -9.30 4.65
C ALA A 478 -1.92 -8.70 5.07
N LEU A 479 -1.40 -9.12 6.21
CA LEU A 479 -0.02 -8.79 6.58
C LEU A 479 0.95 -9.45 5.60
N LEU A 480 1.78 -8.66 4.93
CA LEU A 480 2.85 -9.09 4.04
C LEU A 480 4.02 -9.62 4.88
N ASP A 481 4.51 -10.80 4.51
CA ASP A 481 5.77 -11.32 5.00
C ASP A 481 6.92 -10.65 4.25
N VAL A 482 7.39 -9.53 4.81
CA VAL A 482 8.52 -8.80 4.23
C VAL A 482 9.82 -9.53 4.55
N ARG A 483 10.59 -9.86 3.50
CA ARG A 483 11.85 -10.60 3.59
C ARG A 483 12.93 -9.90 2.81
N LEU A 484 14.10 -9.75 3.42
CA LEU A 484 15.29 -9.27 2.71
C LEU A 484 15.99 -10.45 2.04
N THR A 485 16.31 -10.30 0.77
CA THR A 485 17.01 -11.29 -0.07
C THR A 485 18.11 -10.62 -0.88
N THR A 486 18.86 -11.39 -1.66
CA THR A 486 19.88 -10.85 -2.58
C THR A 486 19.27 -10.56 -3.95
N PRO A 487 19.83 -9.63 -4.74
CA PRO A 487 19.37 -9.38 -6.10
C PRO A 487 19.35 -10.64 -6.96
N ALA A 488 20.41 -11.45 -6.91
CA ALA A 488 20.48 -12.72 -7.64
C ALA A 488 19.35 -13.68 -7.25
N ALA A 489 19.14 -13.89 -5.95
CA ALA A 489 18.09 -14.79 -5.48
C ALA A 489 16.68 -14.31 -5.85
N LEU A 490 16.43 -12.98 -5.85
CA LEU A 490 15.17 -12.43 -6.33
C LEU A 490 14.98 -12.68 -7.83
N LEU A 491 16.00 -12.39 -8.65
CA LEU A 491 15.93 -12.49 -10.10
C LEU A 491 15.90 -13.95 -10.61
N ASP A 492 16.46 -14.89 -9.85
CA ASP A 492 16.41 -16.33 -10.14
C ASP A 492 15.09 -16.98 -9.70
N SER A 493 14.32 -16.31 -8.83
CA SER A 493 13.03 -16.81 -8.34
C SER A 493 11.86 -16.54 -9.31
N SER A 494 10.75 -17.23 -9.10
CA SER A 494 9.46 -16.91 -9.73
C SER A 494 8.65 -15.86 -8.95
N ASP A 495 9.17 -15.34 -7.84
CA ASP A 495 8.43 -14.48 -6.94
C ASP A 495 8.35 -13.05 -7.49
N SER A 496 7.19 -12.41 -7.30
CA SER A 496 7.05 -10.97 -7.49
C SER A 496 7.71 -10.25 -6.30
N GLY A 497 8.35 -9.11 -6.53
CA GLY A 497 9.14 -8.47 -5.47
C GLY A 497 9.65 -7.07 -5.80
N LEU A 498 10.49 -6.55 -4.90
CA LEU A 498 11.01 -5.20 -4.95
C LEU A 498 12.55 -5.21 -4.95
N LEU A 499 13.14 -4.59 -5.96
CA LEU A 499 14.58 -4.29 -6.04
C LEU A 499 14.80 -2.81 -5.70
N VAL A 500 15.67 -2.52 -4.73
CA VAL A 500 15.96 -1.16 -4.26
C VAL A 500 17.44 -0.84 -4.39
N GLY A 501 17.76 0.39 -4.80
CA GLY A 501 19.14 0.77 -5.10
C GLY A 501 19.63 0.15 -6.40
N ALA A 502 18.73 -0.09 -7.36
CA ALA A 502 19.11 -0.73 -8.62
C ALA A 502 20.14 0.11 -9.38
N THR A 503 21.17 -0.57 -9.87
CA THR A 503 22.18 -0.03 -10.79
C THR A 503 21.80 -0.32 -12.25
N PRO A 504 22.42 0.36 -13.25
CA PRO A 504 22.18 0.05 -14.65
C PRO A 504 22.40 -1.42 -15.01
N SER A 505 23.47 -2.03 -14.49
CA SER A 505 23.75 -3.46 -14.71
C SER A 505 22.66 -4.38 -14.15
N THR A 506 22.11 -4.06 -12.99
CA THR A 506 21.07 -4.88 -12.37
C THR A 506 19.72 -4.64 -13.05
N ALA A 507 19.43 -3.42 -13.51
CA ALA A 507 18.27 -3.13 -14.34
C ALA A 507 18.31 -3.90 -15.67
N ASP A 508 19.50 -4.02 -16.28
CA ASP A 508 19.71 -4.84 -17.48
C ASP A 508 19.40 -6.32 -17.21
N GLN A 509 20.00 -6.88 -16.15
CA GLN A 509 19.81 -8.27 -15.73
C GLN A 509 18.37 -8.59 -15.34
N ALA A 510 17.68 -7.64 -14.70
CA ALA A 510 16.29 -7.78 -14.30
C ALA A 510 15.30 -7.70 -15.47
N GLY A 511 15.77 -7.34 -16.67
CA GLY A 511 14.90 -7.14 -17.83
C GLY A 511 14.07 -5.86 -17.75
N ALA A 512 14.47 -4.89 -16.92
CA ALA A 512 13.74 -3.66 -16.70
C ALA A 512 13.61 -2.86 -18.00
N PRO A 513 12.40 -2.39 -18.36
CA PRO A 513 12.25 -1.58 -19.57
C PRO A 513 13.06 -0.27 -19.51
N LEU A 514 13.17 0.38 -18.34
CA LEU A 514 14.12 1.48 -18.15
C LEU A 514 15.49 0.94 -17.69
N ARG A 515 16.48 0.98 -18.59
CA ARG A 515 17.86 0.52 -18.37
C ARG A 515 18.72 1.43 -17.48
N LEU A 516 18.08 2.34 -16.74
CA LEU A 516 18.72 3.38 -15.92
C LEU A 516 19.89 4.08 -16.64
N ALA A 517 19.64 4.61 -17.83
CA ALA A 517 20.60 5.36 -18.63
C ALA A 517 20.00 6.70 -19.08
N GLY A 518 20.77 7.51 -19.82
CA GLY A 518 20.25 8.71 -20.47
C GLY A 518 19.11 8.35 -21.45
N PHE A 519 17.95 9.00 -21.29
CA PHE A 519 16.74 8.69 -22.05
C PHE A 519 16.09 9.93 -22.64
N ARG A 520 15.17 9.73 -23.59
CA ARG A 520 14.29 10.76 -24.14
C ARG A 520 12.85 10.28 -24.16
N THR A 521 11.90 11.15 -23.84
CA THR A 521 10.49 10.80 -24.03
C THR A 521 10.16 10.78 -25.52
N VAL A 522 9.40 9.77 -25.94
CA VAL A 522 8.87 9.68 -27.31
C VAL A 522 7.60 10.51 -27.36
N SER A 523 7.48 11.38 -28.36
CA SER A 523 6.21 12.03 -28.68
C SER A 523 5.21 10.95 -29.07
N SER A 524 4.41 10.53 -28.10
CA SER A 524 3.18 9.78 -28.34
C SER A 524 2.17 10.81 -28.84
N LYS A 525 1.21 10.43 -29.69
CA LYS A 525 0.18 11.36 -30.19
C LYS A 525 -0.63 12.06 -29.07
N ASP A 526 -0.50 11.61 -27.83
CA ASP A 526 -1.16 12.13 -26.63
C ASP A 526 -0.21 12.87 -25.64
N ILE A 527 1.09 13.01 -25.95
CA ILE A 527 2.06 13.76 -25.11
C ILE A 527 2.80 14.77 -25.99
N GLU A 528 2.40 16.05 -25.86
CA GLU A 528 2.89 17.20 -26.63
C GLU A 528 4.33 17.63 -26.24
N TYR A 529 4.92 16.99 -25.22
CA TYR A 529 6.19 17.41 -24.61
C TYR A 529 7.25 16.30 -24.60
N GLY A 530 8.34 16.53 -25.35
CA GLY A 530 9.51 15.66 -25.44
C GLY A 530 10.70 16.20 -24.65
N VAL A 531 11.20 15.49 -23.63
CA VAL A 531 12.42 15.87 -22.88
C VAL A 531 13.44 14.75 -22.94
N GLY A 532 14.63 15.07 -23.44
CA GLY A 532 15.83 14.26 -23.23
C GLY A 532 16.48 14.63 -21.90
N THR A 533 16.74 13.67 -21.02
CA THR A 533 17.49 13.93 -19.78
C THR A 533 18.92 13.42 -19.89
N THR A 534 19.86 14.35 -19.67
CA THR A 534 21.27 14.05 -19.38
C THR A 534 21.60 14.33 -17.91
N ALA A 535 20.62 14.75 -17.11
CA ALA A 535 20.79 15.07 -15.69
C ALA A 535 20.52 13.84 -14.81
N PRO A 536 21.03 13.83 -13.56
CA PRO A 536 20.68 12.79 -12.60
C PRO A 536 19.18 12.67 -12.39
N TYR A 537 18.69 11.43 -12.29
CA TYR A 537 17.29 11.13 -12.02
C TYR A 537 17.14 9.91 -11.11
N GLY A 538 16.01 9.85 -10.41
CA GLY A 538 15.51 8.65 -9.74
C GLY A 538 14.34 8.09 -10.52
N ALA A 539 14.19 6.78 -10.54
CA ALA A 539 13.07 6.10 -11.17
C ALA A 539 12.55 4.97 -10.28
N LEU A 540 11.23 4.91 -10.15
CA LEU A 540 10.51 3.74 -9.65
C LEU A 540 9.73 3.17 -10.84
N GLU A 541 9.91 1.90 -11.14
CA GLU A 541 9.26 1.23 -12.26
C GLU A 541 8.54 -0.05 -11.80
N ALA A 542 7.36 -0.32 -12.36
CA ALA A 542 6.60 -1.54 -12.16
C ALA A 542 6.42 -2.27 -13.50
N TYR A 543 6.90 -3.50 -13.62
CA TYR A 543 6.82 -4.24 -14.88
C TYR A 543 6.66 -5.74 -14.66
N GLU A 544 6.21 -6.42 -15.70
CA GLU A 544 6.16 -7.88 -15.75
C GLU A 544 7.36 -8.40 -16.54
N HIS A 545 8.04 -9.41 -16.01
CA HIS A 545 9.12 -10.11 -16.70
C HIS A 545 9.03 -11.60 -16.39
N ASN A 546 9.00 -12.46 -17.40
CA ASN A 546 8.90 -13.92 -17.24
C ASN A 546 7.74 -14.39 -16.33
N GLY A 547 6.59 -13.71 -16.37
CA GLY A 547 5.39 -14.07 -15.58
C GLY A 547 5.43 -13.67 -14.11
N ARG A 548 6.43 -12.91 -13.66
CA ARG A 548 6.47 -12.26 -12.34
C ARG A 548 6.41 -10.74 -12.46
N ASN A 549 5.89 -10.08 -11.44
CA ASN A 549 5.79 -8.62 -11.40
C ASN A 549 6.91 -8.07 -10.49
N LEU A 550 7.72 -7.15 -11.01
CA LEU A 550 8.82 -6.54 -10.29
C LEU A 550 8.60 -5.04 -10.11
N LEU A 551 8.92 -4.56 -8.91
CA LEU A 551 9.17 -3.15 -8.64
C LEU A 551 10.67 -2.91 -8.63
N LEU A 552 11.13 -1.88 -9.32
CA LEU A 552 12.53 -1.48 -9.35
C LEU A 552 12.63 -0.01 -8.97
N LEU A 553 13.28 0.27 -7.84
CA LEU A 553 13.69 1.61 -7.42
C LEU A 553 15.18 1.76 -7.68
N GLY A 554 15.54 2.69 -8.56
CA GLY A 554 16.93 2.96 -8.92
C GLY A 554 17.14 4.42 -9.27
N GLY A 555 18.37 4.75 -9.62
CA GLY A 555 18.71 6.08 -10.10
C GLY A 555 19.96 6.05 -10.97
N TRP A 556 20.08 7.07 -11.80
CA TRP A 556 21.21 7.22 -12.71
C TRP A 556 21.76 8.64 -12.64
N ALA A 557 23.06 8.77 -12.84
CA ALA A 557 23.75 10.05 -13.02
C ALA A 557 24.81 9.88 -14.12
N PRO A 558 25.07 10.90 -14.94
CA PRO A 558 26.12 10.81 -15.95
C PRO A 558 27.51 10.75 -15.30
N ASP A 559 28.41 9.98 -15.88
CA ASP A 559 29.79 9.85 -15.39
C ASP A 559 30.50 11.21 -15.34
N THR A 560 30.17 12.08 -16.29
CA THR A 560 30.70 13.44 -16.48
C THR A 560 30.05 14.50 -15.58
N ALA A 561 29.10 14.16 -14.70
CA ALA A 561 28.56 15.16 -13.77
C ALA A 561 29.67 15.71 -12.86
N ASP A 562 29.80 17.03 -12.82
CA ASP A 562 30.71 17.73 -11.93
C ASP A 562 30.41 17.39 -10.47
N ALA A 563 31.43 17.40 -9.62
CA ALA A 563 31.34 16.98 -8.21
C ALA A 563 30.24 17.72 -7.43
N THR A 564 29.98 18.99 -7.76
CA THR A 564 28.92 19.82 -7.16
C THR A 564 27.51 19.34 -7.55
N ALA A 565 27.32 18.88 -8.79
CA ALA A 565 26.06 18.30 -9.24
C ALA A 565 25.82 16.89 -8.65
N LYS A 566 26.89 16.10 -8.48
CA LYS A 566 26.84 14.81 -7.76
C LYS A 566 26.52 14.99 -6.27
N ALA A 567 26.98 16.08 -5.65
CA ALA A 567 26.72 16.40 -4.25
C ALA A 567 25.29 16.94 -4.00
N ALA A 568 24.72 17.69 -4.94
CA ALA A 568 23.40 18.30 -4.80
C ALA A 568 22.23 17.31 -4.95
N ALA A 569 22.40 16.24 -5.75
CA ALA A 569 21.38 15.23 -5.96
C ALA A 569 22.01 13.88 -6.33
N THR A 570 22.31 13.06 -5.32
CA THR A 570 22.76 11.68 -5.52
C THR A 570 21.59 10.80 -5.98
N PRO A 571 21.84 9.72 -6.75
CA PRO A 571 20.81 8.73 -7.07
C PRO A 571 20.02 8.26 -5.84
N GLY A 572 20.68 8.05 -4.70
CA GLY A 572 20.02 7.69 -3.43
C GLY A 572 19.05 8.74 -2.90
N THR A 573 19.40 10.03 -2.95
CA THR A 573 18.50 11.13 -2.54
C THR A 573 17.29 11.27 -3.45
N LEU A 574 17.46 11.03 -4.76
CA LEU A 574 16.35 11.07 -5.72
C LEU A 574 15.41 9.89 -5.52
N GLN A 575 15.94 8.68 -5.27
CA GLN A 575 15.15 7.51 -4.88
C GLN A 575 14.33 7.78 -3.60
N ALA A 576 14.93 8.41 -2.59
CA ALA A 576 14.23 8.77 -1.36
C ALA A 576 13.06 9.74 -1.60
N SER A 577 13.24 10.71 -2.50
CA SER A 577 12.16 11.64 -2.87
C SER A 577 10.98 10.94 -3.54
N LEU A 578 11.21 9.88 -4.33
CA LEU A 578 10.14 9.07 -4.92
C LEU A 578 9.36 8.28 -3.85
N ALA A 579 10.07 7.61 -2.95
CA ALA A 579 9.44 6.86 -1.87
C ALA A 579 8.60 7.77 -0.96
N SER A 580 9.15 8.95 -0.60
CA SER A 580 8.43 9.94 0.20
C SER A 580 7.23 10.55 -0.54
N TYR A 581 7.35 10.80 -1.84
CA TYR A 581 6.25 11.31 -2.65
C TYR A 581 5.03 10.40 -2.62
N ILE A 582 5.21 9.09 -2.79
CA ILE A 582 4.12 8.10 -2.77
C ILE A 582 3.38 8.13 -1.42
N GLN A 583 4.11 8.21 -0.32
CA GLN A 583 3.52 8.28 1.01
C GLN A 583 2.68 9.55 1.23
N GLN A 584 3.08 10.67 0.63
CA GLN A 584 2.42 11.97 0.78
C GLN A 584 1.22 12.17 -0.16
N GLN A 585 1.09 11.35 -1.21
CA GLN A 585 -0.01 11.48 -2.15
C GLN A 585 -1.36 11.12 -1.51
N PRO A 586 -2.43 11.90 -1.78
CA PRO A 586 -3.79 11.45 -1.48
C PRO A 586 -4.06 10.11 -2.17
N GLY A 587 -4.46 9.10 -1.39
CA GLY A 587 -4.65 7.72 -1.87
C GLY A 587 -3.39 6.86 -1.87
N GLY A 588 -2.21 7.42 -1.54
CA GLY A 588 -0.97 6.67 -1.39
C GLY A 588 -0.57 5.91 -2.66
N TRP A 589 -0.33 4.61 -2.52
CA TRP A 589 0.07 3.74 -3.63
C TRP A 589 -1.02 3.63 -4.71
N SER A 590 -2.29 3.56 -4.31
CA SER A 590 -3.42 3.48 -5.26
C SER A 590 -3.57 4.69 -6.20
N SER A 591 -2.90 5.82 -5.92
CA SER A 591 -2.84 6.98 -6.82
C SER A 591 -1.96 6.76 -8.07
N LEU A 592 -1.13 5.72 -8.08
CA LEU A 592 -0.20 5.41 -9.17
C LEU A 592 -0.92 4.62 -10.28
N SER A 593 -1.43 5.31 -11.29
CA SER A 593 -2.21 4.69 -12.38
C SER A 593 -1.39 4.11 -13.54
N ARG A 594 -0.08 4.40 -13.61
CA ARG A 594 0.81 3.99 -14.73
C ARG A 594 1.86 2.98 -14.25
N ASN A 595 3.01 2.89 -14.91
CA ASN A 595 4.06 1.93 -14.57
C ASN A 595 5.44 2.55 -14.31
N LEU A 596 5.61 3.86 -14.49
CA LEU A 596 6.89 4.53 -14.26
C LEU A 596 6.71 5.87 -13.54
N LEU A 597 7.42 6.07 -12.45
CA LEU A 597 7.49 7.34 -11.72
C LEU A 597 8.94 7.84 -11.74
N VAL A 598 9.14 9.04 -12.29
CA VAL A 598 10.49 9.62 -12.44
C VAL A 598 10.58 10.95 -11.71
N THR A 599 11.71 11.19 -11.08
CA THR A 599 12.04 12.49 -10.48
C THR A 599 13.43 12.92 -10.92
N GLN A 600 13.64 14.23 -10.99
CA GLN A 600 14.93 14.83 -11.31
C GLN A 600 15.37 15.72 -10.15
N THR A 601 16.54 16.33 -10.28
CA THR A 601 17.10 17.26 -9.27
C THR A 601 16.18 18.45 -8.93
N THR A 602 15.27 18.79 -9.85
CA THR A 602 14.28 19.86 -9.68
C THR A 602 12.92 19.39 -10.14
N GLY A 603 11.87 19.71 -9.38
CA GLY A 603 10.48 19.43 -9.73
C GLY A 603 9.86 18.30 -8.90
N THR A 604 8.54 18.15 -9.04
CA THR A 604 7.79 17.06 -8.43
C THR A 604 7.92 15.80 -9.29
N PRO A 605 7.89 14.60 -8.70
CA PRO A 605 7.84 13.35 -9.45
C PRO A 605 6.72 13.32 -10.50
N VAL A 606 7.00 12.75 -11.67
CA VAL A 606 6.07 12.67 -12.81
C VAL A 606 5.77 11.21 -13.12
N LEU A 607 4.48 10.91 -13.27
CA LEU A 607 3.99 9.59 -13.60
C LEU A 607 3.88 9.43 -15.13
N LEU A 608 4.55 8.42 -15.68
CA LEU A 608 4.70 8.15 -17.11
C LEU A 608 4.36 6.68 -17.43
N GLU A 609 4.16 6.38 -18.71
CA GLU A 609 4.18 5.01 -19.22
C GLU A 609 5.60 4.69 -19.70
N THR A 610 6.16 3.50 -19.42
CA THR A 610 7.53 3.21 -19.85
C THR A 610 7.69 3.19 -21.38
N ASN A 611 6.65 2.79 -22.12
CA ASN A 611 6.68 2.85 -23.59
C ASN A 611 6.71 4.28 -24.16
N ALA A 612 6.52 5.31 -23.31
CA ALA A 612 6.71 6.70 -23.67
C ALA A 612 8.17 7.15 -23.55
N ILE A 613 9.12 6.25 -23.24
CA ILE A 613 10.55 6.55 -23.09
C ILE A 613 11.38 5.66 -24.04
N THR A 614 12.38 6.26 -24.68
CA THR A 614 13.40 5.53 -25.46
C THR A 614 14.82 5.86 -24.97
N PRO A 615 15.71 4.85 -24.87
CA PRO A 615 17.14 5.09 -24.63
C PRO A 615 17.73 5.99 -25.72
N GLN A 616 18.54 6.99 -25.34
CA GLN A 616 19.11 7.91 -26.34
C GLN A 616 20.16 7.23 -27.24
N ALA A 617 20.91 6.26 -26.71
CA ALA A 617 21.98 5.57 -27.42
C ALA A 617 21.49 4.60 -28.52
N GLU A 618 20.25 4.11 -28.42
CA GLU A 618 19.71 3.11 -29.36
C GLU A 618 19.48 3.68 -30.78
N VAL A 619 19.45 5.00 -30.91
CA VAL A 619 19.13 5.68 -32.17
C VAL A 619 20.36 5.87 -33.06
N THR A 620 21.57 5.65 -32.54
CA THR A 620 22.81 5.76 -33.35
C THR A 620 23.23 4.45 -34.03
N ASP A 621 22.71 3.29 -33.63
CA ASP A 621 23.19 2.00 -34.13
C ASP A 621 22.36 1.41 -35.29
N GLY A 622 21.15 1.92 -35.57
CA GLY A 622 20.33 1.40 -36.69
C GLY A 622 20.93 1.63 -38.09
N PHE A 623 21.77 2.65 -38.27
CA PHE A 623 22.34 3.00 -39.59
C PHE A 623 23.73 2.42 -39.86
N ARG A 624 24.52 2.09 -38.82
CA ARG A 624 25.88 1.55 -38.98
C ARG A 624 25.96 0.16 -39.62
N PRO A 625 25.14 -0.85 -39.24
CA PRO A 625 25.19 -2.16 -39.88
C PRO A 625 24.65 -2.11 -41.31
N LEU A 626 23.63 -1.29 -41.58
CA LEU A 626 23.11 -1.10 -42.94
C LEU A 626 24.15 -0.45 -43.87
N ALA A 627 24.87 0.57 -43.38
CA ALA A 627 25.95 1.22 -44.13
C ALA A 627 27.12 0.26 -44.41
N LEU A 628 27.49 -0.61 -43.46
CA LEU A 628 28.50 -1.64 -43.66
C LEU A 628 28.06 -2.70 -44.69
N TRP A 629 26.80 -3.13 -44.65
CA TRP A 629 26.26 -4.07 -45.65
C TRP A 629 26.17 -3.46 -47.05
N LEU A 630 25.79 -2.18 -47.17
CA LEU A 630 25.79 -1.46 -48.44
C LEU A 630 27.21 -1.29 -48.99
N ALA A 631 28.20 -0.99 -48.14
CA ALA A 631 29.60 -0.91 -48.54
C ALA A 631 30.15 -2.27 -49.01
N ALA A 632 29.81 -3.36 -48.31
CA ALA A 632 30.19 -4.72 -48.71
C ALA A 632 29.54 -5.14 -50.05
N ALA A 633 28.26 -4.81 -50.25
CA ALA A 633 27.56 -5.07 -51.50
C ALA A 633 28.17 -4.29 -52.68
N ALA A 634 28.53 -3.02 -52.47
CA ALA A 634 29.22 -2.21 -53.46
C ALA A 634 30.61 -2.78 -53.83
N ALA A 635 31.39 -3.22 -52.83
CA ALA A 635 32.69 -3.86 -53.07
C ALA A 635 32.57 -5.16 -53.86
N ALA A 636 31.58 -6.00 -53.56
CA ALA A 636 31.30 -7.24 -54.29
C ALA A 636 30.92 -6.97 -55.75
N LEU A 637 30.10 -5.94 -56.02
CA LEU A 637 29.74 -5.54 -57.38
C LEU A 637 30.95 -5.03 -58.19
N ILE A 638 31.85 -4.27 -57.56
CA ILE A 638 33.09 -3.80 -58.21
C ILE A 638 34.00 -4.98 -58.56
N LEU A 639 34.15 -5.96 -57.65
CA LEU A 639 34.91 -7.18 -57.89
C LEU A 639 34.32 -8.04 -59.03
N ALA A 640 33.00 -8.19 -59.05
CA ALA A 640 32.29 -8.91 -60.11
C ALA A 640 32.42 -8.21 -61.48
N ALA A 641 32.37 -6.87 -61.51
CA ALA A 641 32.60 -6.11 -62.73
C ALA A 641 34.06 -6.25 -63.21
N GLY A 642 35.03 -6.15 -62.31
CA GLY A 642 36.46 -6.29 -62.61
C GLY A 642 36.82 -7.67 -63.16
N THR A 643 36.32 -8.74 -62.53
CA THR A 643 36.51 -10.12 -63.01
C THR A 643 35.88 -10.36 -64.37
N ARG A 644 34.67 -9.82 -64.62
CA ARG A 644 34.00 -9.92 -65.93
C ARG A 644 34.79 -9.22 -67.04
N VAL A 645 35.40 -8.07 -66.76
CA VAL A 645 36.27 -7.35 -67.71
C VAL A 645 37.55 -8.13 -68.00
N LEU A 646 38.19 -8.70 -66.97
CA LEU A 646 39.40 -9.52 -67.12
C LEU A 646 39.15 -10.78 -67.94
N LEU A 647 38.05 -11.50 -67.68
CA LEU A 647 37.66 -12.70 -68.43
C LEU A 647 37.36 -12.37 -69.89
N ARG A 648 36.66 -11.26 -70.18
CA ARG A 648 36.43 -10.78 -71.56
C ARG A 648 37.73 -10.45 -72.28
N ARG A 649 38.70 -9.84 -71.60
CA ARG A 649 40.04 -9.57 -72.18
C ARG A 649 40.79 -10.87 -72.48
N LYS A 650 40.74 -11.86 -71.59
CA LYS A 650 41.39 -13.17 -71.80
C LYS A 650 40.77 -13.92 -72.98
N HIS A 651 39.44 -13.98 -73.07
CA HIS A 651 38.74 -14.62 -74.20
C HIS A 651 39.02 -13.94 -75.55
N ARG A 652 39.15 -12.61 -75.59
CA ARG A 652 39.55 -11.91 -76.83
C ARG A 652 40.97 -12.24 -77.26
N ARG A 653 41.89 -12.49 -76.32
CA ARG A 653 43.27 -12.90 -76.64
C ARG A 653 43.32 -14.32 -77.19
N THR A 654 42.58 -15.25 -76.60
CA THR A 654 42.53 -16.64 -77.09
C THR A 654 41.78 -16.75 -78.42
N ALA A 655 40.73 -15.96 -78.64
CA ALA A 655 40.02 -15.92 -79.92
C ALA A 655 40.90 -15.37 -81.06
N ARG A 656 41.74 -14.36 -80.79
CA ARG A 656 42.72 -13.86 -81.77
C ARG A 656 43.78 -14.91 -82.08
N ALA A 657 44.33 -15.57 -81.06
CA ALA A 657 45.31 -16.64 -81.26
C ALA A 657 44.75 -17.82 -82.09
N HIS A 658 43.46 -18.15 -81.96
CA HIS A 658 42.81 -19.15 -82.82
C HIS A 658 42.52 -18.65 -84.24
N ALA A 659 42.19 -17.38 -84.42
CA ALA A 659 42.02 -16.79 -85.75
C ALA A 659 43.35 -16.75 -86.51
N ASP A 660 44.44 -16.32 -85.84
CA ASP A 660 45.79 -16.29 -86.40
C ASP A 660 46.27 -17.71 -86.77
N ALA A 661 45.94 -18.72 -85.96
CA ALA A 661 46.27 -20.12 -86.25
C ALA A 661 45.47 -20.70 -87.45
N LEU A 662 44.24 -20.25 -87.67
CA LEU A 662 43.45 -20.65 -88.84
C LEU A 662 43.91 -19.96 -90.12
N GLU A 663 44.34 -18.69 -90.05
CA GLU A 663 44.94 -17.99 -91.19
C GLU A 663 46.28 -18.62 -91.60
N GLN A 664 47.11 -19.06 -90.64
CA GLN A 664 48.34 -19.81 -90.94
C GLN A 664 48.05 -21.18 -91.57
N ALA A 665 47.06 -21.92 -91.07
CA ALA A 665 46.65 -23.19 -91.65
C ALA A 665 46.07 -23.05 -93.08
N ALA A 666 45.37 -21.94 -93.36
CA ALA A 666 44.84 -21.63 -94.68
C ALA A 666 45.92 -21.15 -95.67
N ALA A 667 46.96 -20.46 -95.18
CA ALA A 667 48.12 -20.10 -95.98
C ALA A 667 48.97 -21.34 -96.37
N ASP A 668 49.14 -22.28 -95.44
CA ASP A 668 49.88 -23.53 -95.68
C ASP A 668 49.16 -24.50 -96.64
N THR A 669 47.83 -24.39 -96.78
CA THR A 669 47.05 -25.15 -97.78
C THR A 669 47.05 -24.49 -99.17
N ALA A 670 47.41 -23.21 -99.29
CA ALA A 670 47.44 -22.48 -100.56
C ALA A 670 48.81 -22.58 -101.30
N HIS A 671 49.84 -23.14 -100.67
CA HIS A 671 51.15 -23.40 -101.29
C HIS A 671 51.41 -24.88 -101.61
N GLY A 672 50.36 -25.70 -101.55
CA GLY A 672 50.38 -27.12 -101.90
C GLY A 672 49.46 -27.47 -103.07
N GLN A 673 49.54 -26.74 -104.19
CA GLN A 673 49.17 -27.20 -105.54
C GLN A 673 50.10 -26.60 -106.58
#